data_AF-A0A3N5A2I8-F1
#
_entry.id   AF-A0A3N5A2I8-F1
#
_cell.length_a   1.000
_cell.length_b   1.000
_cell.length_c   1.000
_cell.angle_alpha   90.00
_cell.angle_beta   90.00
_cell.angle_gamma   90.00
#
_symmetry.space_group_name_H-M   'P 1'
#
loop_
_entity.id
_entity.type
_entity.pdbx_description
1 polymer ?
#
loop_
_entity_poly.entity_id
_entity_poly.type
_entity_poly.pdbx_seq_one_letter_code
_entity_poly.pdbx_strand_id
1 'polypeptide(L)'
;MTLHRLQIPPRQTWRSPPAGHVPVADQLCVPFASATISPEARRAAQRVLASGWVTTGQETVQFEREFAAYVQAPYAVAVSSCTAAIELALRALRLPPQSKVLVPTLTFCGVAQAVLHAGLRPVLVDVDQHTAMATPATVAAAVRACGRSDAMIVLHFAGAPAQPAELAEAAGLPLDRVIEDAAHALGTYVDGRRVGALSRAACFSFYATKNLPVGEGGMVTTADEQVAAWLGRARLHGMSADAWRRHLPGGNWAYTVEEAGLKANMTDVQAAIGRAQLRHLDDWQRQRAAVAGQYTSLLGQVPGIVCPSDPAAGHHAWHLYVVRVLEEFGINRDDVISRLAERGIGTSVHFIPLHHMPYFRQVALAPPAGLPGADALFPQLLSLPMYPSLPKHSVERVCSELAQLSRPRHPASAAALPDRSVPGSRRSAGLRTLVAGAGEAGQALARDLSGAPRFGLDPVGFVDDDPAKSGAGNLPLLGSLDDIRELALAHGIEVVVVAIPGLDPARFQAVAKAAEAAGASIRYLPSFIAALRRDVVGSDMRSLDVHQLIGRSEIHVVSPEARSIIAGKRVLVTGAGGSIGSELCRQVRGFEPSRLFLLDHDESNLHRLQLELYGNALIDDDIVISDIRDRARIDNVFQELRPDVVFHAAAHKHLPLVERHPCEGVKSNVLGTEHLVRAAVASGVERFVLISTDKAADPISVLGATKRLAELIVQANAGGPTVLTAVRFGNVLGSRGSLLSVLAEQLGSGEPVTVTHPDVARFFMTVEEAVGLVLGAAQLATGGEVFVLDMGDEVRIVDLVHKFAQSVNMPDPEIRFTGLRAGEKMSETLFSADEDYTRTAHPKILATNPVSRTGIAALRRELPRLYAAAGRNDPDATRQSLARVIPGFPAAAVTAPGTLVDPYPDDF
;
A
#
# COMPACT_ATOMS: atom_id res chain seq x y z
N MET A 1 26.93 -2.22 -39.33
CA MET A 1 27.20 -3.63 -38.98
C MET A 1 26.68 -3.86 -37.57
N THR A 2 25.52 -4.50 -37.43
CA THR A 2 25.38 -5.93 -37.06
C THR A 2 26.00 -6.22 -35.69
N LEU A 3 25.20 -6.29 -34.62
CA LEU A 3 24.41 -7.46 -34.17
C LEU A 3 25.22 -8.40 -33.27
N HIS A 4 24.50 -8.94 -32.28
CA HIS A 4 24.74 -10.14 -31.47
C HIS A 4 25.73 -10.05 -30.30
N ARG A 5 25.53 -10.76 -29.18
CA ARG A 5 24.36 -11.24 -28.40
C ARG A 5 25.00 -12.04 -27.24
N LEU A 6 24.59 -11.73 -26.01
CA LEU A 6 24.46 -12.60 -24.83
C LEU A 6 24.73 -14.12 -25.00
N GLN A 7 25.50 -14.69 -24.07
CA GLN A 7 25.35 -16.08 -23.60
C GLN A 7 25.24 -16.13 -22.06
N ILE A 8 24.36 -17.02 -21.58
CA ILE A 8 23.80 -17.18 -20.23
C ILE A 8 24.35 -18.50 -19.62
N PRO A 9 24.66 -18.62 -18.30
CA PRO A 9 24.97 -19.92 -17.66
C PRO A 9 23.72 -20.62 -17.04
N PRO A 10 23.78 -21.94 -16.76
CA PRO A 10 22.66 -22.85 -17.03
C PRO A 10 21.75 -23.25 -15.83
N ARG A 11 20.62 -23.87 -16.21
CA ARG A 11 19.38 -24.22 -15.49
C ARG A 11 19.52 -25.33 -14.41
N GLN A 12 18.73 -25.27 -13.32
CA GLN A 12 18.14 -26.51 -12.77
C GLN A 12 17.05 -26.93 -13.76
N THR A 13 17.21 -28.10 -14.36
CA THR A 13 16.31 -28.58 -15.40
C THR A 13 14.90 -28.78 -14.84
N TRP A 14 14.05 -27.76 -14.98
CA TRP A 14 12.72 -27.96 -15.54
C TRP A 14 12.94 -28.63 -16.89
N ARG A 15 12.92 -29.97 -16.88
CA ARG A 15 12.61 -30.69 -18.10
C ARG A 15 11.24 -30.17 -18.51
N SER A 16 11.17 -29.55 -19.69
CA SER A 16 9.96 -29.67 -20.47
C SER A 16 9.55 -31.16 -20.43
N PRO A 17 8.25 -31.48 -20.46
CA PRO A 17 7.86 -32.72 -21.05
C PRO A 17 8.70 -32.87 -22.31
N PRO A 18 9.39 -33.98 -22.56
CA PRO A 18 9.75 -34.24 -23.93
C PRO A 18 8.48 -34.05 -24.76
N ALA A 19 8.62 -33.75 -26.04
CA ALA A 19 7.76 -34.48 -26.95
C ALA A 19 7.98 -35.97 -26.59
N GLY A 20 7.16 -36.48 -25.65
CA GLY A 20 7.40 -37.63 -24.77
C GLY A 20 7.45 -37.40 -23.22
N HIS A 21 6.48 -36.73 -22.56
CA HIS A 21 6.10 -36.82 -21.10
C HIS A 21 6.54 -35.77 -20.01
N VAL A 22 5.55 -35.07 -19.42
CA VAL A 22 5.62 -33.96 -18.42
C VAL A 22 6.00 -34.44 -17.00
N PRO A 23 6.81 -33.72 -16.19
CA PRO A 23 6.96 -34.00 -14.75
C PRO A 23 5.71 -33.55 -13.96
N VAL A 24 5.15 -34.45 -13.16
CA VAL A 24 3.73 -34.50 -12.73
C VAL A 24 3.34 -33.51 -11.60
N ALA A 25 4.25 -32.69 -11.04
CA ALA A 25 3.97 -31.95 -9.79
C ALA A 25 3.55 -30.47 -9.91
N ASP A 26 3.86 -29.78 -11.02
CA ASP A 26 3.51 -28.35 -11.20
C ASP A 26 2.20 -28.14 -11.98
N GLN A 27 1.45 -29.22 -12.19
CA GLN A 27 0.25 -29.28 -13.02
C GLN A 27 -1.06 -28.95 -12.27
N LEU A 28 -0.99 -28.50 -11.02
CA LEU A 28 -2.15 -28.45 -10.13
C LEU A 28 -2.81 -27.07 -9.95
N CYS A 29 -2.23 -25.97 -10.45
CA CYS A 29 -2.83 -24.63 -10.33
C CYS A 29 -3.26 -24.06 -11.69
N VAL A 30 -4.52 -23.64 -11.82
CA VAL A 30 -5.07 -22.95 -13.00
C VAL A 30 -5.39 -21.50 -12.61
N PRO A 31 -4.55 -20.52 -12.98
CA PRO A 31 -4.78 -19.12 -12.59
C PRO A 31 -6.00 -18.55 -13.30
N PHE A 32 -6.70 -17.59 -12.69
CA PHE A 32 -7.84 -16.92 -13.31
C PHE A 32 -7.45 -16.17 -14.60
N ALA A 33 -6.31 -15.47 -14.57
CA ALA A 33 -5.78 -14.73 -15.70
C ALA A 33 -4.25 -14.86 -15.77
N SER A 34 -3.69 -14.78 -16.98
CA SER A 34 -2.25 -14.76 -17.21
C SER A 34 -1.91 -13.67 -18.23
N ALA A 35 -1.16 -12.66 -17.78
CA ALA A 35 -0.70 -11.57 -18.64
C ALA A 35 0.31 -12.09 -19.67
N THR A 36 -0.08 -12.11 -20.94
CA THR A 36 0.78 -12.57 -22.03
C THR A 36 1.59 -11.39 -22.55
N ILE A 37 2.89 -11.33 -22.22
CA ILE A 37 3.82 -10.35 -22.79
C ILE A 37 4.71 -11.00 -23.84
N SER A 38 4.50 -10.64 -25.10
CA SER A 38 5.25 -11.21 -26.23
C SER A 38 6.75 -10.87 -26.15
N PRO A 39 7.63 -11.71 -26.72
CA PRO A 39 9.05 -11.39 -26.81
C PRO A 39 9.32 -10.06 -27.52
N GLU A 40 8.52 -9.72 -28.54
CA GLU A 40 8.58 -8.44 -29.25
C GLU A 40 8.28 -7.27 -28.32
N ALA A 41 7.28 -7.41 -27.45
CA ALA A 41 6.89 -6.37 -26.50
C ALA A 41 7.98 -6.11 -25.46
N ARG A 42 8.62 -7.17 -24.93
CA ARG A 42 9.77 -7.02 -24.00
C ARG A 42 10.91 -6.24 -24.64
N ARG A 43 11.27 -6.58 -25.88
CA ARG A 43 12.31 -5.86 -26.66
C ARG A 43 11.91 -4.42 -26.94
N ALA A 44 10.63 -4.18 -27.25
CA ALA A 44 10.12 -2.84 -27.53
C ALA A 44 10.19 -1.95 -26.28
N ALA A 45 9.79 -2.46 -25.11
CA ALA A 45 9.90 -1.76 -23.84
C ALA A 45 11.36 -1.41 -23.49
N GLN A 46 12.27 -2.40 -23.60
CA GLN A 46 13.70 -2.19 -23.34
C GLN A 46 14.31 -1.11 -24.26
N ARG A 47 13.91 -1.08 -25.54
CA ARG A 47 14.34 -0.06 -26.50
C ARG A 47 13.91 1.35 -26.06
N VAL A 48 12.69 1.51 -25.56
CA VAL A 48 12.20 2.80 -25.07
C VAL A 48 12.94 3.22 -23.80
N LEU A 49 13.12 2.29 -22.85
CA LEU A 49 13.87 2.56 -21.61
C LEU A 49 15.30 3.02 -21.91
N ALA A 50 15.97 2.36 -22.87
CA ALA A 50 17.31 2.72 -23.31
C ALA A 50 17.40 4.07 -24.04
N SER A 51 16.28 4.62 -24.53
CA SER A 51 16.27 5.90 -25.25
C SER A 51 16.37 7.13 -24.33
N GLY A 52 16.13 6.97 -23.03
CA GLY A 52 16.03 8.09 -22.08
C GLY A 52 14.71 8.88 -22.15
N TRP A 53 13.83 8.61 -23.13
CA TRP A 53 12.48 9.19 -23.19
C TRP A 53 11.42 8.14 -22.92
N VAL A 54 10.91 8.12 -21.68
CA VAL A 54 9.99 7.08 -21.23
C VAL A 54 8.52 7.51 -21.23
N THR A 55 8.22 8.80 -21.32
CA THR A 55 6.83 9.32 -21.32
C THR A 55 6.25 9.42 -22.74
N THR A 56 5.09 10.06 -22.93
CA THR A 56 4.45 10.22 -24.24
C THR A 56 5.42 10.77 -25.28
N GLY A 57 5.59 10.06 -26.37
CA GLY A 57 6.49 10.38 -27.46
C GLY A 57 6.05 9.69 -28.76
N GLN A 58 7.02 9.26 -29.56
CA GLN A 58 6.78 8.71 -30.89
C GLN A 58 6.08 7.34 -30.86
N GLU A 59 6.37 6.50 -29.87
CA GLU A 59 5.74 5.17 -29.78
C GLU A 59 4.25 5.31 -29.50
N THR A 60 3.85 6.28 -28.67
CA THR A 60 2.44 6.59 -28.40
C THR A 60 1.71 7.01 -29.65
N VAL A 61 2.27 7.95 -30.44
CA VAL A 61 1.64 8.41 -31.70
C VAL A 61 1.49 7.27 -32.71
N GLN A 62 2.49 6.37 -32.79
CA GLN A 62 2.40 5.23 -33.69
C GLN A 62 1.39 4.19 -33.19
N PHE A 63 1.30 4.00 -31.87
CA PHE A 63 0.30 3.10 -31.29
C PHE A 63 -1.11 3.59 -31.56
N GLU A 64 -1.37 4.89 -31.41
CA GLU A 64 -2.65 5.51 -31.78
C GLU A 64 -3.03 5.22 -33.23
N ARG A 65 -2.11 5.43 -34.18
CA ARG A 65 -2.36 5.17 -35.60
C ARG A 65 -2.62 3.69 -35.90
N GLU A 66 -1.77 2.81 -35.37
CA GLU A 66 -1.90 1.36 -35.57
C GLU A 66 -3.21 0.84 -34.95
N PHE A 67 -3.57 1.33 -33.77
CA PHE A 67 -4.80 0.96 -33.09
C PHE A 67 -6.04 1.49 -33.80
N ALA A 68 -6.05 2.76 -34.23
CA ALA A 68 -7.12 3.37 -35.03
C ALA A 68 -7.40 2.55 -36.29
N ALA A 69 -6.34 2.19 -37.02
CA ALA A 69 -6.45 1.33 -38.20
C ALA A 69 -7.01 -0.07 -37.85
N TYR A 70 -6.56 -0.67 -36.75
CA TYR A 70 -7.02 -1.99 -36.32
C TYR A 70 -8.51 -2.02 -35.98
N VAL A 71 -9.01 -1.04 -35.21
CA VAL A 71 -10.43 -0.96 -34.83
C VAL A 71 -11.30 -0.25 -35.88
N GLN A 72 -10.71 0.15 -37.02
CA GLN A 72 -11.39 0.86 -38.11
C GLN A 72 -12.04 2.19 -37.66
N ALA A 73 -11.38 2.90 -36.74
CA ALA A 73 -11.77 4.25 -36.34
C ALA A 73 -10.87 5.29 -37.03
N PRO A 74 -11.40 6.46 -37.43
CA PRO A 74 -10.58 7.53 -38.00
C PRO A 74 -9.50 8.07 -37.04
N TYR A 75 -9.82 8.14 -35.74
CA TYR A 75 -8.92 8.70 -34.73
C TYR A 75 -8.85 7.82 -33.48
N ALA A 76 -7.66 7.80 -32.86
CA ALA A 76 -7.42 7.17 -31.57
C ALA A 76 -6.50 8.07 -30.72
N VAL A 77 -6.76 8.12 -29.41
CA VAL A 77 -6.02 8.91 -28.43
C VAL A 77 -5.69 8.05 -27.21
N ALA A 78 -4.41 7.80 -27.00
CA ALA A 78 -3.91 6.93 -25.94
C ALA A 78 -3.96 7.63 -24.58
N VAL A 79 -4.42 6.92 -23.56
CA VAL A 79 -4.57 7.46 -22.20
C VAL A 79 -4.08 6.47 -21.15
N SER A 80 -3.97 6.94 -19.92
CA SER A 80 -3.42 6.17 -18.79
C SER A 80 -4.29 4.98 -18.35
N SER A 81 -5.60 5.02 -18.58
CA SER A 81 -6.54 3.94 -18.24
C SER A 81 -7.86 4.08 -18.99
N CYS A 82 -8.69 3.03 -19.00
CA CYS A 82 -10.06 3.11 -19.54
C CYS A 82 -10.98 4.02 -18.71
N THR A 83 -10.75 4.13 -17.40
CA THR A 83 -11.47 5.09 -16.55
C THR A 83 -11.20 6.53 -17.01
N ALA A 84 -9.93 6.86 -17.27
CA ALA A 84 -9.57 8.17 -17.84
C ALA A 84 -10.11 8.37 -19.26
N ALA A 85 -10.15 7.30 -20.06
CA ALA A 85 -10.75 7.31 -21.40
C ALA A 85 -12.23 7.73 -21.35
N ILE A 86 -13.02 7.07 -20.50
CA ILE A 86 -14.45 7.34 -20.31
C ILE A 86 -14.66 8.75 -19.77
N GLU A 87 -13.88 9.17 -18.76
CA GLU A 87 -14.00 10.50 -18.16
C GLU A 87 -13.74 11.60 -19.19
N LEU A 88 -12.66 11.49 -19.97
CA LEU A 88 -12.33 12.46 -21.02
C LEU A 88 -13.38 12.44 -22.14
N ALA A 89 -13.87 11.26 -22.55
CA ALA A 89 -14.91 11.15 -23.56
C ALA A 89 -16.23 11.82 -23.12
N LEU A 90 -16.60 11.69 -21.84
CA LEU A 90 -17.76 12.37 -21.25
C LEU A 90 -17.56 13.89 -21.18
N ARG A 91 -16.38 14.36 -20.76
CA ARG A 91 -16.05 15.79 -20.74
C ARG A 91 -16.09 16.40 -22.15
N ALA A 92 -15.70 15.65 -23.19
CA ALA A 92 -15.79 16.06 -24.59
C ALA A 92 -17.24 16.27 -25.08
N LEU A 93 -18.25 15.72 -24.39
CA LEU A 93 -19.66 15.98 -24.68
C LEU A 93 -20.11 17.40 -24.27
N ARG A 94 -19.31 18.10 -23.46
CA ARG A 94 -19.57 19.46 -22.95
C ARG A 94 -20.97 19.58 -22.34
N LEU A 95 -21.35 18.58 -21.56
CA LEU A 95 -22.62 18.55 -20.84
C LEU A 95 -22.58 19.52 -19.65
N PRO A 96 -23.71 20.16 -19.32
CA PRO A 96 -23.83 20.90 -18.06
C PRO A 96 -23.49 20.02 -16.84
N PRO A 97 -22.94 20.61 -15.76
CA PRO A 97 -22.74 19.89 -14.51
C PRO A 97 -24.03 19.22 -14.03
N GLN A 98 -23.92 18.05 -13.43
CA GLN A 98 -25.03 17.23 -12.94
C GLN A 98 -25.97 16.66 -14.02
N SER A 99 -25.63 16.81 -15.30
CA SER A 99 -26.31 16.09 -16.38
C SER A 99 -26.31 14.58 -16.14
N LYS A 100 -27.41 13.92 -16.54
CA LYS A 100 -27.67 12.51 -16.22
C LYS A 100 -27.06 11.60 -17.28
N VAL A 101 -26.28 10.62 -16.83
CA VAL A 101 -25.64 9.63 -17.69
C VAL A 101 -26.14 8.24 -17.32
N LEU A 102 -26.77 7.54 -18.26
CA LEU A 102 -27.18 6.15 -18.07
C LEU A 102 -25.96 5.24 -17.98
N VAL A 103 -25.90 4.40 -16.95
CA VAL A 103 -24.79 3.46 -16.68
C VAL A 103 -25.37 2.11 -16.28
N PRO A 104 -25.01 0.99 -16.94
CA PRO A 104 -25.41 -0.34 -16.49
C PRO A 104 -24.96 -0.57 -15.05
N THR A 105 -25.85 -1.11 -14.20
CA THR A 105 -25.49 -1.34 -12.79
C THR A 105 -24.51 -2.51 -12.63
N LEU A 106 -24.52 -3.48 -13.54
CA LEU A 106 -23.58 -4.59 -13.55
C LEU A 106 -22.35 -4.22 -14.40
N THR A 107 -21.47 -3.39 -13.84
CA THR A 107 -20.25 -2.91 -14.50
C THR A 107 -19.11 -2.70 -13.50
N PHE A 108 -17.91 -2.44 -14.00
CA PHE A 108 -16.78 -2.06 -13.15
C PHE A 108 -16.99 -0.66 -12.54
N CYS A 109 -16.71 -0.51 -11.24
CA CYS A 109 -16.96 0.74 -10.49
C CYS A 109 -16.28 1.98 -11.10
N GLY A 110 -15.15 1.82 -11.79
CA GLY A 110 -14.45 2.89 -12.49
C GLY A 110 -15.31 3.60 -13.54
N VAL A 111 -16.32 2.95 -14.11
CA VAL A 111 -17.24 3.57 -15.09
C VAL A 111 -18.11 4.64 -14.43
N ALA A 112 -18.73 4.32 -13.30
CA ALA A 112 -19.55 5.29 -12.56
C ALA A 112 -18.69 6.39 -11.92
N GLN A 113 -17.46 6.07 -11.49
CA GLN A 113 -16.52 7.10 -11.03
C GLN A 113 -16.12 8.06 -12.14
N ALA A 114 -15.88 7.59 -13.37
CA ALA A 114 -15.60 8.47 -14.50
C ALA A 114 -16.73 9.47 -14.77
N VAL A 115 -18.00 9.05 -14.61
CA VAL A 115 -19.16 9.95 -14.68
C VAL A 115 -19.11 11.01 -13.59
N LEU A 116 -18.87 10.62 -12.34
CA LEU A 116 -18.80 11.54 -11.20
C LEU A 116 -17.62 12.51 -11.33
N HIS A 117 -16.45 12.04 -11.74
CA HIS A 117 -15.25 12.87 -11.94
C HIS A 117 -15.40 13.85 -13.10
N ALA A 118 -16.19 13.51 -14.12
CA ALA A 118 -16.59 14.44 -15.17
C ALA A 118 -17.61 15.51 -14.69
N GLY A 119 -18.03 15.47 -13.41
CA GLY A 119 -19.01 16.39 -12.84
C GLY A 119 -20.46 16.05 -13.23
N LEU A 120 -20.70 14.83 -13.70
CA LEU A 120 -21.99 14.34 -14.18
C LEU A 120 -22.62 13.39 -13.14
N ARG A 121 -23.88 13.00 -13.37
CA ARG A 121 -24.64 12.17 -12.43
C ARG A 121 -25.00 10.81 -13.02
N PRO A 122 -24.52 9.68 -12.46
CA PRO A 122 -24.85 8.36 -12.96
C PRO A 122 -26.31 7.99 -12.65
N VAL A 123 -27.00 7.43 -13.63
CA VAL A 123 -28.34 6.83 -13.54
C VAL A 123 -28.19 5.34 -13.86
N LEU A 124 -28.43 4.50 -12.86
CA LEU A 124 -28.22 3.06 -12.96
C LEU A 124 -29.32 2.41 -13.81
N VAL A 125 -28.90 1.59 -14.77
CA VAL A 125 -29.76 0.82 -15.66
C VAL A 125 -29.66 -0.66 -15.31
N ASP A 126 -30.81 -1.32 -15.25
CA ASP A 126 -30.87 -2.76 -14.99
C ASP A 126 -30.37 -3.57 -16.19
N VAL A 127 -30.07 -4.84 -15.97
CA VAL A 127 -29.56 -5.76 -17.00
C VAL A 127 -30.52 -6.92 -17.23
N ASP A 128 -30.45 -7.48 -18.43
CA ASP A 128 -31.10 -8.74 -18.73
C ASP A 128 -30.36 -9.91 -18.08
N GLN A 129 -31.12 -10.85 -17.52
CA GLN A 129 -30.57 -11.96 -16.73
C GLN A 129 -29.86 -13.02 -17.60
N HIS A 130 -30.06 -13.00 -18.92
CA HIS A 130 -29.41 -13.94 -19.83
C HIS A 130 -28.11 -13.39 -20.38
N THR A 131 -28.11 -12.12 -20.77
CA THR A 131 -26.98 -11.46 -21.45
C THR A 131 -26.10 -10.65 -20.51
N ALA A 132 -26.57 -10.35 -19.28
CA ALA A 132 -25.89 -9.48 -18.32
C ALA A 132 -25.67 -8.03 -18.82
N MET A 133 -26.35 -7.64 -19.91
CA MET A 133 -26.27 -6.32 -20.52
C MET A 133 -27.62 -5.59 -20.43
N ALA A 134 -27.61 -4.27 -20.57
CA ALA A 134 -28.84 -3.49 -20.66
C ALA A 134 -29.61 -3.84 -21.95
N THR A 135 -30.94 -3.72 -21.91
CA THR A 135 -31.82 -3.90 -23.07
C THR A 135 -32.62 -2.62 -23.31
N PRO A 136 -33.24 -2.45 -24.49
CA PRO A 136 -34.16 -1.34 -24.75
C PRO A 136 -35.23 -1.19 -23.65
N ALA A 137 -35.74 -2.31 -23.13
CA ALA A 137 -36.73 -2.31 -22.07
C ALA A 137 -36.18 -1.78 -20.73
N THR A 138 -34.98 -2.23 -20.31
CA THR A 138 -34.38 -1.77 -19.04
C THR A 138 -33.94 -0.31 -19.12
N VAL A 139 -33.42 0.12 -20.28
CA VAL A 139 -33.09 1.52 -20.56
C VAL A 139 -34.33 2.41 -20.49
N ALA A 140 -35.39 2.05 -21.22
CA ALA A 140 -36.63 2.82 -21.21
C ALA A 140 -37.27 2.87 -19.80
N ALA A 141 -37.14 1.80 -19.02
CA ALA A 141 -37.59 1.78 -17.62
C ALA A 141 -36.79 2.77 -16.76
N ALA A 142 -35.47 2.82 -16.89
CA ALA A 142 -34.63 3.78 -16.18
C ALA A 142 -34.96 5.23 -16.55
N VAL A 143 -35.16 5.52 -17.84
CA VAL A 143 -35.56 6.86 -18.32
C VAL A 143 -36.94 7.26 -17.79
N ARG A 144 -37.93 6.34 -17.78
CA ARG A 144 -39.24 6.62 -17.19
C ARG A 144 -39.17 6.90 -15.69
N ALA A 145 -38.35 6.15 -14.96
CA ALA A 145 -38.26 6.25 -13.50
C ALA A 145 -37.41 7.44 -13.01
N CYS A 146 -36.31 7.75 -13.71
CA CYS A 146 -35.34 8.75 -13.30
C CYS A 146 -35.39 10.04 -14.14
N GLY A 147 -36.26 10.09 -15.15
CA GLY A 147 -36.40 11.18 -16.11
C GLY A 147 -35.43 11.09 -17.28
N ARG A 148 -35.57 12.04 -18.22
CA ARG A 148 -34.71 12.15 -19.41
C ARG A 148 -33.23 12.20 -19.02
N SER A 149 -32.41 11.44 -19.74
CA SER A 149 -30.95 11.44 -19.60
C SER A 149 -30.30 12.23 -20.74
N ASP A 150 -29.07 12.68 -20.52
CA ASP A 150 -28.31 13.54 -21.45
C ASP A 150 -27.24 12.77 -22.23
N ALA A 151 -26.78 11.65 -21.67
CA ALA A 151 -25.85 10.73 -22.30
C ALA A 151 -26.03 9.30 -21.76
N MET A 152 -25.35 8.35 -22.38
CA MET A 152 -25.35 6.94 -21.97
C MET A 152 -23.99 6.31 -22.16
N ILE A 153 -23.64 5.39 -21.26
CA ILE A 153 -22.52 4.47 -21.43
C ILE A 153 -23.06 3.09 -21.79
N VAL A 154 -22.59 2.51 -22.88
CA VAL A 154 -22.95 1.16 -23.33
C VAL A 154 -21.81 0.21 -23.03
N LEU A 155 -22.07 -0.85 -22.26
CA LEU A 155 -21.08 -1.85 -21.89
C LEU A 155 -21.19 -3.08 -22.81
N HIS A 156 -20.07 -3.45 -23.43
CA HIS A 156 -19.90 -4.73 -24.12
C HIS A 156 -19.42 -5.80 -23.12
N PHE A 157 -20.34 -6.30 -22.29
CA PHE A 157 -20.02 -7.14 -21.14
C PHE A 157 -19.33 -8.45 -21.57
N ALA A 158 -18.27 -8.86 -20.84
CA ALA A 158 -17.40 -10.00 -21.16
C ALA A 158 -16.77 -10.03 -22.58
N GLY A 159 -17.00 -9.01 -23.41
CA GLY A 159 -16.64 -8.97 -24.83
C GLY A 159 -17.80 -9.29 -25.77
N ALA A 160 -19.01 -9.52 -25.25
CA ALA A 160 -20.22 -9.66 -26.05
C ALA A 160 -20.62 -8.33 -26.70
N PRO A 161 -21.13 -8.35 -27.94
CA PRO A 161 -21.66 -7.15 -28.59
C PRO A 161 -22.98 -6.72 -27.94
N ALA A 162 -22.99 -5.54 -27.31
CA ALA A 162 -24.21 -4.78 -27.09
C ALA A 162 -24.65 -4.09 -28.39
N GLN A 163 -25.89 -3.57 -28.42
CA GLN A 163 -26.44 -2.81 -29.55
C GLN A 163 -26.59 -1.31 -29.19
N PRO A 164 -25.54 -0.48 -29.38
CA PRO A 164 -25.58 0.94 -28.99
C PRO A 164 -26.74 1.71 -29.63
N ALA A 165 -27.09 1.43 -30.89
CA ALA A 165 -28.15 2.13 -31.61
C ALA A 165 -29.54 1.88 -30.99
N GLU A 166 -29.89 0.62 -30.72
CA GLU A 166 -31.17 0.26 -30.11
C GLU A 166 -31.30 0.81 -28.69
N LEU A 167 -30.21 0.74 -27.91
CA LEU A 167 -30.18 1.30 -26.56
C LEU A 167 -30.29 2.83 -26.58
N ALA A 168 -29.67 3.50 -27.55
CA ALA A 168 -29.74 4.95 -27.70
C ALA A 168 -31.16 5.39 -28.07
N GLU A 169 -31.79 4.69 -29.02
CA GLU A 169 -33.19 4.92 -29.40
C GLU A 169 -34.13 4.77 -28.20
N ALA A 170 -33.97 3.70 -27.41
CA ALA A 170 -34.76 3.48 -26.20
C ALA A 170 -34.54 4.57 -25.11
N ALA A 171 -33.34 5.17 -25.08
CA ALA A 171 -33.03 6.29 -24.20
C ALA A 171 -33.55 7.65 -24.73
N GLY A 172 -34.00 7.71 -25.99
CA GLY A 172 -34.28 8.97 -26.68
C GLY A 172 -33.03 9.82 -26.92
N LEU A 173 -31.88 9.15 -27.12
CA LEU A 173 -30.58 9.77 -27.32
C LEU A 173 -30.06 9.52 -28.75
N PRO A 174 -29.45 10.53 -29.39
CA PRO A 174 -28.64 10.30 -30.59
C PRO A 174 -27.31 9.59 -30.24
N LEU A 175 -26.72 8.89 -31.21
CA LEU A 175 -25.47 8.14 -31.03
C LEU A 175 -24.27 9.00 -30.65
N ASP A 176 -24.29 10.31 -30.95
CA ASP A 176 -23.26 11.28 -30.54
C ASP A 176 -23.30 11.62 -29.03
N ARG A 177 -24.31 11.12 -28.30
CA ARG A 177 -24.43 11.17 -26.84
C ARG A 177 -24.13 9.82 -26.16
N VAL A 178 -23.63 8.85 -26.92
CA VAL A 178 -23.32 7.50 -26.43
C VAL A 178 -21.82 7.28 -26.39
N ILE A 179 -21.31 6.83 -25.24
CA ILE A 179 -19.93 6.37 -25.06
C ILE A 179 -19.95 4.85 -24.91
N GLU A 180 -19.16 4.13 -25.70
CA GLU A 180 -19.00 2.69 -25.55
C GLU A 180 -17.89 2.40 -24.52
N ASP A 181 -18.21 1.69 -23.45
CA ASP A 181 -17.24 0.99 -22.61
C ASP A 181 -16.83 -0.31 -23.30
N ALA A 182 -15.71 -0.21 -24.02
CA ALA A 182 -15.08 -1.27 -24.78
C ALA A 182 -13.91 -1.91 -24.01
N ALA A 183 -13.84 -1.78 -22.67
CA ALA A 183 -12.79 -2.37 -21.86
C ALA A 183 -12.63 -3.88 -22.07
N HIS A 184 -13.73 -4.58 -22.39
CA HIS A 184 -13.76 -6.02 -22.68
C HIS A 184 -13.92 -6.32 -24.18
N ALA A 185 -14.07 -5.30 -25.02
CA ALA A 185 -14.60 -5.44 -26.37
C ALA A 185 -13.55 -5.32 -27.48
N LEU A 186 -12.26 -5.34 -27.12
CA LEU A 186 -11.20 -5.34 -28.12
C LEU A 186 -11.20 -6.67 -28.87
N GLY A 187 -11.66 -6.61 -30.12
CA GLY A 187 -11.94 -7.77 -30.97
C GLY A 187 -13.42 -8.11 -31.13
N THR A 188 -14.33 -7.33 -30.53
CA THR A 188 -15.78 -7.49 -30.68
C THR A 188 -16.26 -6.88 -31.99
N TYR A 189 -17.26 -7.51 -32.60
CA TYR A 189 -17.96 -6.95 -33.76
C TYR A 189 -19.45 -6.79 -33.44
N VAL A 190 -20.04 -5.69 -33.87
CA VAL A 190 -21.48 -5.40 -33.85
C VAL A 190 -21.92 -5.26 -35.32
N ASP A 191 -22.87 -6.07 -35.76
CA ASP A 191 -23.38 -6.09 -37.15
C ASP A 191 -22.26 -6.12 -38.22
N GLY A 192 -21.23 -6.93 -37.98
CA GLY A 192 -20.09 -7.09 -38.90
C GLY A 192 -19.05 -5.95 -38.85
N ARG A 193 -19.24 -4.93 -38.00
CA ARG A 193 -18.30 -3.83 -37.81
C ARG A 193 -17.56 -3.98 -36.48
N ARG A 194 -16.25 -3.70 -36.44
CA ARG A 194 -15.49 -3.71 -35.18
C ARG A 194 -16.01 -2.62 -34.24
N VAL A 195 -16.05 -2.90 -32.94
CA VAL A 195 -16.21 -1.86 -31.92
C VAL A 195 -14.99 -0.93 -31.99
N GLY A 196 -15.24 0.35 -32.23
CA GLY A 196 -14.19 1.36 -32.45
C GLY A 196 -14.75 2.77 -32.56
N ALA A 197 -15.70 3.00 -33.47
CA ALA A 197 -16.35 4.31 -33.59
C ALA A 197 -17.81 4.15 -34.05
N LEU A 198 -18.56 3.27 -33.38
CA LEU A 198 -19.98 3.03 -33.68
C LEU A 198 -20.86 4.15 -33.07
N SER A 199 -20.41 4.70 -31.95
CA SER A 199 -21.00 5.83 -31.24
C SER A 199 -20.07 7.06 -31.23
N ARG A 200 -20.31 8.02 -30.32
CA ARG A 200 -19.45 9.20 -30.14
C ARG A 200 -18.00 8.83 -29.91
N ALA A 201 -17.76 7.85 -29.04
CA ALA A 201 -16.43 7.36 -28.74
C ALA A 201 -16.49 5.95 -28.12
N ALA A 202 -15.49 5.13 -28.42
CA ALA A 202 -15.27 3.85 -27.74
C ALA A 202 -14.01 3.94 -26.86
N CYS A 203 -14.12 3.44 -25.63
CA CYS A 203 -13.09 3.51 -24.61
C CYS A 203 -12.55 2.11 -24.31
N PHE A 204 -11.26 1.89 -24.51
CA PHE A 204 -10.60 0.59 -24.34
C PHE A 204 -9.70 0.56 -23.11
N SER A 205 -9.53 -0.64 -22.55
CA SER A 205 -8.62 -0.93 -21.44
C SER A 205 -7.47 -1.82 -21.91
N PHE A 206 -6.27 -1.49 -21.47
CA PHE A 206 -5.06 -2.29 -21.66
C PHE A 206 -4.45 -2.75 -20.34
N TYR A 207 -5.28 -2.83 -19.29
CA TYR A 207 -4.88 -3.37 -18.00
C TYR A 207 -4.34 -4.81 -18.15
N ALA A 208 -3.50 -5.26 -17.21
CA ALA A 208 -2.75 -6.51 -17.28
C ALA A 208 -3.57 -7.79 -17.59
N THR A 209 -4.87 -7.80 -17.31
CA THR A 209 -5.75 -8.95 -17.59
C THR A 209 -6.53 -8.85 -18.91
N LYS A 210 -6.50 -7.71 -19.61
CA LYS A 210 -7.30 -7.45 -20.83
C LYS A 210 -6.77 -8.20 -22.05
N ASN A 211 -7.55 -8.19 -23.12
CA ASN A 211 -7.23 -8.90 -24.37
C ASN A 211 -5.91 -8.41 -25.00
N LEU A 212 -5.54 -7.15 -24.74
CA LEU A 212 -4.26 -6.55 -25.11
C LEU A 212 -3.57 -5.96 -23.86
N PRO A 213 -2.83 -6.76 -23.07
CA PRO A 213 -2.34 -6.34 -21.76
C PRO A 213 -1.03 -5.54 -21.83
N VAL A 214 -1.00 -4.26 -21.45
CA VAL A 214 0.23 -3.43 -21.50
C VAL A 214 0.72 -2.99 -20.12
N GLY A 215 0.25 -3.66 -19.07
CA GLY A 215 0.42 -3.27 -17.66
C GLY A 215 -0.74 -2.37 -17.23
N GLU A 216 -0.63 -1.08 -17.55
CA GLU A 216 -1.68 -0.07 -17.37
C GLU A 216 -1.87 0.71 -18.68
N GLY A 217 -3.09 1.10 -19.01
CA GLY A 217 -3.36 1.89 -20.20
C GLY A 217 -4.82 1.89 -20.66
N GLY A 218 -5.14 2.83 -21.53
CA GLY A 218 -6.39 2.86 -22.27
C GLY A 218 -6.30 3.62 -23.58
N MET A 219 -7.38 3.61 -24.35
CA MET A 219 -7.50 4.32 -25.62
C MET A 219 -8.92 4.86 -25.77
N VAL A 220 -9.05 6.07 -26.29
CA VAL A 220 -10.32 6.59 -26.80
C VAL A 220 -10.26 6.57 -28.32
N THR A 221 -11.23 5.99 -29.00
CA THR A 221 -11.37 6.10 -30.45
C THR A 221 -12.66 6.80 -30.82
N THR A 222 -12.64 7.58 -31.90
CA THR A 222 -13.78 8.40 -32.34
C THR A 222 -13.71 8.67 -33.84
N ALA A 223 -14.85 8.99 -34.44
CA ALA A 223 -14.94 9.51 -35.80
C ALA A 223 -14.86 11.04 -35.88
N ASP A 224 -14.91 11.76 -34.75
CA ASP A 224 -14.89 13.22 -34.70
C ASP A 224 -13.47 13.75 -34.46
N GLU A 225 -12.94 14.47 -35.44
CA GLU A 225 -11.61 15.09 -35.41
C GLU A 225 -11.48 16.13 -34.27
N GLN A 226 -12.51 16.93 -34.01
CA GLN A 226 -12.48 17.96 -32.98
C GLN A 226 -12.42 17.32 -31.60
N VAL A 227 -13.13 16.21 -31.39
CA VAL A 227 -13.01 15.42 -30.15
C VAL A 227 -11.63 14.81 -30.03
N ALA A 228 -11.10 14.17 -31.07
CA ALA A 228 -9.76 13.61 -31.03
C ALA A 228 -8.69 14.66 -30.70
N ALA A 229 -8.76 15.84 -31.35
CA ALA A 229 -7.86 16.95 -31.10
C ALA A 229 -7.99 17.48 -29.66
N TRP A 230 -9.22 17.61 -29.15
CA TRP A 230 -9.47 18.03 -27.78
C TRP A 230 -8.94 17.01 -26.77
N LEU A 231 -9.21 15.71 -26.96
CA LEU A 231 -8.71 14.62 -26.12
C LEU A 231 -7.19 14.62 -26.04
N GLY A 232 -6.50 14.85 -27.17
CA GLY A 232 -5.05 14.92 -27.25
C GLY A 232 -4.45 16.00 -26.34
N ARG A 233 -5.10 17.17 -26.24
CA ARG A 233 -4.71 18.25 -25.32
C ARG A 233 -5.16 17.96 -23.88
N ALA A 234 -6.41 17.51 -23.72
CA ALA A 234 -7.05 17.32 -22.42
C ALA A 234 -6.36 16.23 -21.58
N ARG A 235 -5.79 15.18 -22.18
CA ARG A 235 -4.99 14.18 -21.45
C ARG A 235 -3.66 14.72 -20.88
N LEU A 236 -3.26 15.92 -21.27
CA LEU A 236 -2.03 16.62 -20.87
C LEU A 236 -2.36 18.03 -20.36
N HIS A 237 -3.22 18.10 -19.33
CA HIS A 237 -3.62 19.34 -18.65
C HIS A 237 -4.34 20.38 -19.51
N GLY A 238 -4.71 20.08 -20.76
CA GLY A 238 -5.31 21.05 -21.68
C GLY A 238 -4.30 22.02 -22.30
N MET A 239 -3.01 21.66 -22.27
CA MET A 239 -1.95 22.47 -22.87
C MET A 239 -2.06 22.52 -24.40
N SER A 240 -1.82 23.69 -25.00
CA SER A 240 -1.86 23.91 -26.45
C SER A 240 -0.70 23.25 -27.23
N ALA A 241 0.36 22.82 -26.54
CA ALA A 241 1.53 22.17 -27.14
C ALA A 241 1.99 20.92 -26.38
N ASP A 242 2.29 19.84 -27.10
CA ASP A 242 2.80 18.58 -26.56
C ASP A 242 4.18 18.75 -25.92
N ALA A 243 4.37 18.21 -24.71
CA ALA A 243 5.63 18.32 -23.97
C ALA A 243 6.85 17.81 -24.75
N TRP A 244 6.75 16.67 -25.45
CA TRP A 244 7.84 16.12 -26.26
C TRP A 244 8.32 17.09 -27.36
N ARG A 245 7.39 17.75 -28.06
CA ARG A 245 7.74 18.71 -29.13
C ARG A 245 8.44 19.96 -28.62
N ARG A 246 8.27 20.30 -27.33
CA ARG A 246 8.97 21.42 -26.67
C ARG A 246 10.43 21.10 -26.35
N HIS A 247 10.76 19.82 -26.16
CA HIS A 247 12.11 19.37 -25.79
C HIS A 247 12.95 18.90 -26.98
N LEU A 248 12.38 18.90 -28.19
CA LEU A 248 13.14 18.66 -29.42
C LEU A 248 13.96 19.91 -29.82
N PRO A 249 15.10 19.74 -30.53
CA PRO A 249 15.86 20.86 -31.09
C PRO A 249 14.96 21.77 -31.95
N GLY A 250 14.86 23.05 -31.61
CA GLY A 250 13.96 24.02 -32.26
C GLY A 250 12.54 24.11 -31.66
N GLY A 251 12.26 23.39 -30.57
CA GLY A 251 10.99 23.46 -29.83
C GLY A 251 10.79 24.80 -29.12
N ASN A 252 9.54 25.27 -29.06
CA ASN A 252 9.16 26.47 -28.32
C ASN A 252 8.78 26.11 -26.88
N TRP A 253 9.35 26.79 -25.89
CA TRP A 253 9.02 26.58 -24.47
C TRP A 253 7.62 27.11 -24.12
N ALA A 254 7.14 28.11 -24.84
CA ALA A 254 5.86 28.77 -24.57
C ALA A 254 4.68 27.85 -24.90
N TYR A 255 3.74 27.74 -23.96
CA TYR A 255 2.46 27.08 -24.13
C TYR A 255 1.38 27.85 -23.36
N THR A 256 0.13 27.60 -23.71
CA THR A 256 -1.06 28.12 -23.02
C THR A 256 -1.91 26.95 -22.52
N VAL A 257 -2.78 27.22 -21.56
CA VAL A 257 -3.81 26.28 -21.11
C VAL A 257 -5.16 26.96 -21.34
N GLU A 258 -5.93 26.45 -22.27
CA GLU A 258 -7.21 27.07 -22.70
C GLU A 258 -8.42 26.45 -22.01
N GLU A 259 -8.30 25.17 -21.63
CA GLU A 259 -9.37 24.40 -20.98
C GLU A 259 -8.77 23.48 -19.91
N ALA A 260 -9.57 23.09 -18.91
CA ALA A 260 -9.14 22.19 -17.85
C ALA A 260 -9.01 20.74 -18.36
N GLY A 261 -7.78 20.22 -18.36
CA GLY A 261 -7.48 18.81 -18.67
C GLY A 261 -7.09 17.97 -17.43
N LEU A 262 -6.70 16.73 -17.69
CA LEU A 262 -6.18 15.75 -16.72
C LEU A 262 -4.70 15.46 -16.99
N LYS A 263 -4.03 14.82 -16.02
CA LYS A 263 -2.76 14.12 -16.26
C LYS A 263 -3.06 12.65 -16.56
N ALA A 264 -3.38 12.36 -17.81
CA ALA A 264 -3.90 11.06 -18.22
C ALA A 264 -3.21 10.50 -19.46
N ASN A 265 -2.00 10.93 -19.77
CA ASN A 265 -1.27 10.49 -20.97
C ASN A 265 -0.67 9.08 -20.82
N MET A 266 -0.63 8.33 -21.93
CA MET A 266 0.08 7.04 -22.02
C MET A 266 1.58 7.26 -22.25
N THR A 267 2.42 6.41 -21.65
CA THR A 267 3.87 6.45 -21.82
C THR A 267 4.33 5.72 -23.09
N ASP A 268 5.49 6.10 -23.65
CA ASP A 268 6.04 5.37 -24.80
C ASP A 268 6.43 3.92 -24.45
N VAL A 269 6.70 3.63 -23.17
CA VAL A 269 6.94 2.25 -22.71
C VAL A 269 5.68 1.40 -22.90
N GLN A 270 4.54 1.88 -22.39
CA GLN A 270 3.24 1.20 -22.54
C GLN A 270 2.83 1.11 -24.01
N ALA A 271 3.01 2.19 -24.77
CA ALA A 271 2.67 2.22 -26.19
C ALA A 271 3.51 1.22 -27.00
N ALA A 272 4.82 1.12 -26.75
CA ALA A 272 5.70 0.18 -27.43
C ALA A 272 5.30 -1.28 -27.16
N ILE A 273 4.89 -1.61 -25.93
CA ILE A 273 4.31 -2.91 -25.58
C ILE A 273 3.01 -3.13 -26.37
N GLY A 274 2.10 -2.16 -26.35
CA GLY A 274 0.81 -2.22 -27.05
C GLY A 274 0.95 -2.49 -28.54
N ARG A 275 1.83 -1.75 -29.23
CA ARG A 275 2.14 -1.95 -30.67
C ARG A 275 2.64 -3.35 -30.98
N ALA A 276 3.56 -3.85 -30.16
CA ALA A 276 4.14 -5.17 -30.37
C ALA A 276 3.10 -6.28 -30.16
N GLN A 277 2.20 -6.11 -29.19
CA GLN A 277 1.15 -7.09 -28.91
C GLN A 277 -0.04 -7.01 -29.87
N LEU A 278 -0.34 -5.83 -30.42
CA LEU A 278 -1.47 -5.63 -31.33
C LEU A 278 -1.38 -6.57 -32.54
N ARG A 279 -0.16 -6.89 -32.96
CA ARG A 279 0.15 -7.84 -34.05
C ARG A 279 -0.26 -9.28 -33.77
N HIS A 280 -0.38 -9.65 -32.50
CA HIS A 280 -0.75 -11.00 -32.04
C HIS A 280 -2.22 -11.11 -31.65
N LEU A 281 -2.93 -9.98 -31.61
CA LEU A 281 -4.28 -9.91 -31.04
C LEU A 281 -5.28 -10.82 -31.77
N ASP A 282 -5.29 -10.82 -33.12
CA ASP A 282 -6.22 -11.67 -33.88
C ASP A 282 -5.99 -13.17 -33.59
N ASP A 283 -4.75 -13.59 -33.36
CA ASP A 283 -4.41 -14.98 -33.01
C ASP A 283 -4.88 -15.30 -31.60
N TRP A 284 -4.66 -14.38 -30.66
CA TRP A 284 -5.14 -14.49 -29.28
C TRP A 284 -6.67 -14.53 -29.19
N GLN A 285 -7.38 -13.78 -30.05
CA GLN A 285 -8.83 -13.83 -30.14
C GLN A 285 -9.31 -15.19 -30.65
N ARG A 286 -8.64 -15.78 -31.65
CA ARG A 286 -8.96 -17.15 -32.09
C ARG A 286 -8.71 -18.19 -31.01
N GLN A 287 -7.63 -18.05 -30.24
CA GLN A 287 -7.34 -18.94 -29.10
C GLN A 287 -8.39 -18.82 -28.00
N ARG A 288 -8.79 -17.60 -27.64
CA ARG A 288 -9.88 -17.35 -26.69
C ARG A 288 -11.20 -17.96 -27.18
N ALA A 289 -11.56 -17.77 -28.44
CA ALA A 289 -12.76 -18.39 -29.01
C ALA A 289 -12.71 -19.93 -28.94
N ALA A 290 -11.55 -20.55 -29.18
CA ALA A 290 -11.37 -21.99 -29.05
C ALA A 290 -11.54 -22.48 -27.59
N VAL A 291 -11.00 -21.75 -26.62
CA VAL A 291 -11.19 -22.03 -25.18
C VAL A 291 -12.66 -21.90 -24.78
N ALA A 292 -13.34 -20.84 -25.23
CA ALA A 292 -14.77 -20.65 -24.98
C ALA A 292 -15.60 -21.80 -25.56
N GLY A 293 -15.32 -22.23 -26.79
CA GLY A 293 -15.98 -23.38 -27.40
C GLY A 293 -15.79 -24.68 -26.62
N GLN A 294 -14.60 -24.89 -26.05
CA GLN A 294 -14.34 -26.05 -25.18
C GLN A 294 -15.13 -25.99 -23.88
N TYR A 295 -15.14 -24.84 -23.19
CA TYR A 295 -15.98 -24.68 -22.01
C TYR A 295 -17.45 -24.94 -22.33
N THR A 296 -17.98 -24.33 -23.39
CA THR A 296 -19.39 -24.50 -23.78
C THR A 296 -19.71 -25.96 -24.06
N SER A 297 -18.83 -26.67 -24.78
CA SER A 297 -19.02 -28.09 -25.08
C SER A 297 -18.99 -28.99 -23.85
N LEU A 298 -18.13 -28.70 -22.87
CA LEU A 298 -17.93 -29.56 -21.70
C LEU A 298 -18.88 -29.23 -20.54
N LEU A 299 -19.23 -27.96 -20.36
CA LEU A 299 -20.10 -27.49 -19.30
C LEU A 299 -21.59 -27.48 -19.69
N GLY A 300 -21.92 -27.46 -20.98
CA GLY A 300 -23.31 -27.42 -21.45
C GLY A 300 -24.18 -28.60 -21.00
N GLN A 301 -23.57 -29.67 -20.48
CA GLN A 301 -24.26 -30.84 -19.94
C GLN A 301 -24.25 -30.90 -18.40
N VAL A 302 -23.58 -29.97 -17.73
CA VAL A 302 -23.46 -29.96 -16.26
C VAL A 302 -24.75 -29.36 -15.66
N PRO A 303 -25.50 -30.12 -14.84
CA PRO A 303 -26.73 -29.63 -14.23
C PRO A 303 -26.50 -28.35 -13.42
N GLY A 304 -27.34 -27.33 -13.66
CA GLY A 304 -27.27 -26.05 -12.97
C GLY A 304 -26.16 -25.10 -13.45
N ILE A 305 -25.41 -25.44 -14.50
CA ILE A 305 -24.52 -24.48 -15.16
C ILE A 305 -25.17 -23.96 -16.45
N VAL A 306 -25.28 -22.64 -16.57
CA VAL A 306 -25.65 -21.98 -17.83
C VAL A 306 -24.40 -21.32 -18.42
N CYS A 307 -24.02 -21.77 -19.60
CA CYS A 307 -22.92 -21.19 -20.37
C CYS A 307 -23.34 -19.87 -21.04
N PRO A 308 -22.39 -18.94 -21.27
CA PRO A 308 -22.66 -17.75 -22.07
C PRO A 308 -23.09 -18.15 -23.49
N SER A 309 -24.11 -17.49 -24.01
CA SER A 309 -24.60 -17.71 -25.37
C SER A 309 -23.82 -16.91 -26.40
N ASP A 310 -23.64 -17.48 -27.59
CA ASP A 310 -23.16 -16.71 -28.74
C ASP A 310 -24.17 -15.60 -29.09
N PRO A 311 -23.71 -14.38 -29.40
CA PRO A 311 -24.58 -13.30 -29.80
C PRO A 311 -25.21 -13.59 -31.17
N ALA A 312 -26.51 -13.30 -31.31
CA ALA A 312 -27.25 -13.51 -32.57
C ALA A 312 -26.73 -12.63 -33.72
N ALA A 313 -26.18 -11.45 -33.40
CA ALA A 313 -25.54 -10.54 -34.35
C ALA A 313 -24.21 -10.06 -33.77
N GLY A 314 -23.12 -10.27 -34.52
CA GLY A 314 -21.78 -9.83 -34.14
C GLY A 314 -20.82 -10.95 -33.75
N HIS A 315 -19.70 -10.56 -33.14
CA HIS A 315 -18.63 -11.47 -32.73
C HIS A 315 -18.18 -11.15 -31.31
N HIS A 316 -18.12 -12.17 -30.47
CA HIS A 316 -17.74 -12.06 -29.07
C HIS A 316 -16.21 -12.03 -28.92
N ALA A 317 -15.66 -11.06 -28.19
CA ALA A 317 -14.21 -10.93 -27.98
C ALA A 317 -13.63 -11.89 -26.93
N TRP A 318 -14.51 -12.56 -26.16
CA TRP A 318 -14.16 -13.61 -25.20
C TRP A 318 -13.08 -13.16 -24.19
N HIS A 319 -13.27 -11.95 -23.67
CA HIS A 319 -12.42 -11.43 -22.61
C HIS A 319 -12.61 -12.25 -21.33
N LEU A 320 -13.87 -12.52 -20.98
CA LEU A 320 -14.27 -13.36 -19.87
C LEU A 320 -15.12 -14.52 -20.39
N TYR A 321 -15.05 -15.65 -19.69
CA TYR A 321 -16.01 -16.74 -19.83
C TYR A 321 -16.82 -16.82 -18.54
N VAL A 322 -18.01 -16.21 -18.53
CA VAL A 322 -18.86 -16.07 -17.35
C VAL A 322 -20.02 -17.05 -17.45
N VAL A 323 -20.06 -18.01 -16.52
CA VAL A 323 -21.18 -18.95 -16.38
C VAL A 323 -22.13 -18.50 -15.28
N ARG A 324 -23.36 -18.99 -15.31
CA ARG A 324 -24.30 -18.87 -14.18
C ARG A 324 -24.40 -20.20 -13.46
N VAL A 325 -24.27 -20.16 -12.14
CA VAL A 325 -24.51 -21.28 -11.22
C VAL A 325 -25.93 -21.13 -10.68
N LEU A 326 -26.83 -22.01 -11.13
CA LEU A 326 -28.24 -22.04 -10.73
C LEU A 326 -28.46 -22.97 -9.53
N GLU A 327 -29.67 -22.93 -8.96
CA GLU A 327 -30.04 -23.76 -7.81
C GLU A 327 -29.90 -25.27 -8.10
N GLU A 328 -30.15 -25.69 -9.35
CA GLU A 328 -30.05 -27.09 -9.79
C GLU A 328 -28.62 -27.64 -9.69
N PHE A 329 -27.60 -26.78 -9.55
CA PHE A 329 -26.22 -27.19 -9.32
C PHE A 329 -26.04 -27.86 -7.96
N GLY A 330 -26.91 -27.55 -6.99
CA GLY A 330 -26.97 -28.19 -5.67
C GLY A 330 -26.15 -27.51 -4.56
N ILE A 331 -25.29 -26.55 -4.89
CA ILE A 331 -24.58 -25.65 -3.96
C ILE A 331 -24.54 -24.23 -4.53
N ASN A 332 -24.42 -23.21 -3.67
CA ASN A 332 -24.41 -21.82 -4.12
C ASN A 332 -23.08 -21.43 -4.81
N ARG A 333 -23.07 -20.33 -5.57
CA ARG A 333 -21.91 -19.86 -6.34
C ARG A 333 -20.67 -19.61 -5.48
N ASP A 334 -20.82 -19.05 -4.28
CA ASP A 334 -19.67 -18.74 -3.40
C ASP A 334 -19.01 -20.01 -2.83
N ASP A 335 -19.82 -21.05 -2.56
CA ASP A 335 -19.31 -22.39 -2.22
C ASP A 335 -18.56 -23.02 -3.41
N VAL A 336 -19.05 -22.83 -4.64
CA VAL A 336 -18.36 -23.29 -5.85
C VAL A 336 -16.99 -22.61 -5.97
N ILE A 337 -16.92 -21.29 -5.78
CA ILE A 337 -15.65 -20.53 -5.78
C ILE A 337 -14.69 -21.11 -4.75
N SER A 338 -15.14 -21.26 -3.50
CA SER A 338 -14.31 -21.75 -2.40
C SER A 338 -13.75 -23.14 -2.68
N ARG A 339 -14.59 -24.05 -3.18
CA ARG A 339 -14.20 -25.43 -3.52
C ARG A 339 -13.33 -25.54 -4.77
N LEU A 340 -13.45 -24.62 -5.73
CA LEU A 340 -12.52 -24.54 -6.86
C LEU A 340 -11.16 -23.98 -6.41
N ALA A 341 -11.15 -22.99 -5.53
CA ALA A 341 -9.93 -22.42 -4.95
C ALA A 341 -9.15 -23.45 -4.12
N GLU A 342 -9.82 -24.28 -3.30
CA GLU A 342 -9.22 -25.42 -2.58
C GLU A 342 -8.52 -26.42 -3.52
N ARG A 343 -8.95 -26.47 -4.78
CA ARG A 343 -8.35 -27.31 -5.83
C ARG A 343 -7.37 -26.55 -6.71
N GLY A 344 -6.96 -25.34 -6.33
CA GLY A 344 -6.02 -24.52 -7.09
C GLY A 344 -6.60 -23.99 -8.41
N ILE A 345 -7.90 -23.80 -8.53
CA ILE A 345 -8.54 -23.18 -9.71
C ILE A 345 -8.95 -21.76 -9.33
N GLY A 346 -8.33 -20.78 -9.97
CA GLY A 346 -8.66 -19.37 -9.78
C GLY A 346 -9.94 -18.98 -10.49
N THR A 347 -10.85 -18.33 -9.79
CA THR A 347 -12.11 -17.82 -10.34
C THR A 347 -12.32 -16.36 -9.93
N SER A 348 -13.30 -15.69 -10.52
CA SER A 348 -13.69 -14.34 -10.14
C SER A 348 -15.19 -14.10 -10.34
N VAL A 349 -15.68 -12.92 -9.97
CA VAL A 349 -17.08 -12.50 -10.14
C VAL A 349 -17.10 -11.14 -10.81
N HIS A 350 -17.75 -11.06 -11.98
CA HIS A 350 -17.88 -9.84 -12.77
C HIS A 350 -19.37 -9.57 -12.96
N PHE A 351 -20.00 -8.64 -12.25
CA PHE A 351 -19.47 -7.75 -11.21
C PHE A 351 -20.42 -7.71 -10.01
N ILE A 352 -19.96 -7.18 -8.87
CA ILE A 352 -20.90 -6.72 -7.83
C ILE A 352 -21.69 -5.54 -8.43
N PRO A 353 -23.04 -5.58 -8.44
CA PRO A 353 -23.84 -4.47 -8.95
C PRO A 353 -23.55 -3.17 -8.20
N LEU A 354 -23.45 -2.05 -8.90
CA LEU A 354 -23.09 -0.76 -8.29
C LEU A 354 -24.06 -0.38 -7.17
N HIS A 355 -25.35 -0.68 -7.31
CA HIS A 355 -26.36 -0.40 -6.28
C HIS A 355 -26.22 -1.28 -5.02
N HIS A 356 -25.35 -2.30 -5.01
CA HIS A 356 -25.01 -3.04 -3.79
C HIS A 356 -23.91 -2.35 -2.98
N MET A 357 -23.12 -1.48 -3.61
CA MET A 357 -22.00 -0.81 -2.97
C MET A 357 -22.46 0.44 -2.22
N PRO A 358 -22.05 0.63 -0.95
CA PRO A 358 -22.51 1.76 -0.13
C PRO A 358 -22.30 3.14 -0.76
N TYR A 359 -21.18 3.34 -1.45
CA TYR A 359 -20.84 4.62 -2.08
C TYR A 359 -21.84 4.97 -3.20
N PHE A 360 -22.09 4.07 -4.15
CA PHE A 360 -22.97 4.36 -5.29
C PHE A 360 -24.44 4.47 -4.91
N ARG A 361 -24.88 3.86 -3.80
CA ARG A 361 -26.23 4.11 -3.25
C ARG A 361 -26.46 5.58 -2.87
N GLN A 362 -25.41 6.31 -2.54
CA GLN A 362 -25.50 7.71 -2.13
C GLN A 362 -25.43 8.68 -3.31
N VAL A 363 -24.64 8.33 -4.34
CA VAL A 363 -24.28 9.27 -5.42
C VAL A 363 -24.97 8.98 -6.76
N ALA A 364 -25.42 7.75 -7.00
CA ALA A 364 -26.12 7.37 -8.23
C ALA A 364 -27.64 7.44 -8.06
N LEU A 365 -28.33 7.72 -9.16
CA LEU A 365 -29.78 7.57 -9.25
C LEU A 365 -30.11 6.14 -9.65
N ALA A 366 -31.15 5.55 -9.08
CA ALA A 366 -31.66 4.24 -9.47
C ALA A 366 -33.20 4.29 -9.50
N PRO A 367 -33.85 3.45 -10.33
CA PRO A 367 -35.30 3.30 -10.30
C PRO A 367 -35.78 2.93 -8.88
N PRO A 368 -36.88 3.54 -8.36
CA PRO A 368 -37.42 3.20 -7.05
C PRO A 368 -37.84 1.74 -6.89
N ALA A 369 -38.19 1.08 -8.01
CA ALA A 369 -38.53 -0.34 -8.07
C ALA A 369 -37.31 -1.28 -7.92
N GLY A 370 -36.10 -0.74 -7.77
CA GLY A 370 -34.87 -1.52 -7.70
C GLY A 370 -34.33 -1.91 -9.09
N LEU A 371 -33.38 -2.84 -9.08
CA LEU A 371 -32.68 -3.35 -10.27
C LEU A 371 -32.70 -4.89 -10.24
N PRO A 372 -33.90 -5.50 -10.34
CA PRO A 372 -34.14 -6.92 -10.06
C PRO A 372 -33.40 -7.87 -11.01
N GLY A 373 -33.11 -7.45 -12.24
CA GLY A 373 -32.33 -8.23 -13.19
C GLY A 373 -30.91 -8.47 -12.67
N ALA A 374 -30.23 -7.41 -12.27
CA ALA A 374 -28.91 -7.49 -11.65
C ALA A 374 -28.92 -8.20 -10.29
N ASP A 375 -29.93 -7.94 -9.44
CA ASP A 375 -30.07 -8.59 -8.13
C ASP A 375 -30.21 -10.11 -8.25
N ALA A 376 -31.03 -10.57 -9.19
CA ALA A 376 -31.22 -12.00 -9.43
C ALA A 376 -29.97 -12.64 -10.05
N LEU A 377 -29.29 -11.94 -10.95
CA LEU A 377 -28.17 -12.46 -11.72
C LEU A 377 -26.87 -12.53 -10.90
N PHE A 378 -26.52 -11.48 -10.14
CA PHE A 378 -25.27 -11.38 -9.38
C PHE A 378 -24.89 -12.62 -8.54
N PRO A 379 -25.78 -13.21 -7.73
CA PRO A 379 -25.42 -14.39 -6.92
C PRO A 379 -25.12 -15.64 -7.75
N GLN A 380 -25.39 -15.62 -9.07
CA GLN A 380 -25.18 -16.75 -9.97
C GLN A 380 -23.88 -16.62 -10.76
N LEU A 381 -23.29 -15.43 -10.90
CA LEU A 381 -22.19 -15.17 -11.84
C LEU A 381 -20.85 -15.76 -11.40
N LEU A 382 -20.26 -16.64 -12.20
CA LEU A 382 -18.94 -17.21 -11.96
C LEU A 382 -18.06 -17.02 -13.20
N SER A 383 -16.96 -16.29 -13.06
CA SER A 383 -15.97 -16.11 -14.13
C SER A 383 -14.89 -17.17 -14.02
N LEU A 384 -14.76 -17.98 -15.08
CA LEU A 384 -13.76 -19.05 -15.16
C LEU A 384 -12.43 -18.52 -15.76
N PRO A 385 -11.31 -19.24 -15.55
CA PRO A 385 -10.03 -18.94 -16.19
C PRO A 385 -10.16 -18.71 -17.69
N MET A 386 -9.70 -17.56 -18.17
CA MET A 386 -9.87 -17.18 -19.58
C MET A 386 -8.72 -16.32 -20.12
N TYR A 387 -7.78 -16.95 -20.83
CA TYR A 387 -6.64 -16.30 -21.47
C TYR A 387 -6.11 -17.12 -22.66
N PRO A 388 -5.40 -16.51 -23.63
CA PRO A 388 -5.06 -17.15 -24.91
C PRO A 388 -4.19 -18.40 -24.77
N SER A 389 -3.28 -18.41 -23.79
CA SER A 389 -2.38 -19.52 -23.51
C SER A 389 -2.96 -20.59 -22.58
N LEU A 390 -4.25 -20.54 -22.25
CA LEU A 390 -4.88 -21.53 -21.34
C LEU A 390 -4.87 -22.92 -22.00
N PRO A 391 -4.15 -23.91 -21.43
CA PRO A 391 -4.06 -25.23 -22.04
C PRO A 391 -5.40 -25.97 -22.02
N LYS A 392 -5.67 -26.76 -23.07
CA LYS A 392 -6.87 -27.59 -23.18
C LYS A 392 -7.11 -28.49 -21.96
N HIS A 393 -6.06 -29.12 -21.43
CA HIS A 393 -6.17 -29.99 -20.24
C HIS A 393 -6.57 -29.20 -18.98
N SER A 394 -6.20 -27.92 -18.87
CA SER A 394 -6.62 -27.06 -17.77
C SER A 394 -8.11 -26.73 -17.89
N VAL A 395 -8.61 -26.47 -19.11
CA VAL A 395 -10.04 -26.30 -19.37
C VAL A 395 -10.81 -27.58 -19.00
N GLU A 396 -10.35 -28.74 -19.49
CA GLU A 396 -10.93 -30.05 -19.17
C GLU A 396 -10.98 -30.31 -17.66
N ARG A 397 -9.92 -29.94 -16.93
CA ARG A 397 -9.87 -30.02 -15.47
C ARG A 397 -10.90 -29.11 -14.81
N VAL A 398 -10.96 -27.82 -15.19
CA VAL A 398 -11.95 -26.88 -14.64
C VAL A 398 -13.37 -27.43 -14.85
N CYS A 399 -13.66 -27.93 -16.04
CA CYS A 399 -14.96 -28.52 -16.35
C CYS A 399 -15.24 -29.80 -15.54
N SER A 400 -14.23 -30.68 -15.39
CA SER A 400 -14.37 -31.91 -14.61
C SER A 400 -14.64 -31.60 -13.13
N GLU A 401 -13.91 -30.65 -12.54
CA GLU A 401 -14.10 -30.26 -11.14
C GLU A 401 -15.46 -29.61 -10.91
N LEU A 402 -15.93 -28.77 -11.83
CA LEU A 402 -17.30 -28.24 -11.81
C LEU A 402 -18.34 -29.35 -11.92
N ALA A 403 -18.16 -30.31 -12.81
CA ALA A 403 -19.07 -31.45 -12.95
C ALA A 403 -19.10 -32.32 -11.69
N GLN A 404 -17.95 -32.55 -11.04
CA GLN A 404 -17.86 -33.31 -9.78
C GLN A 404 -18.49 -32.57 -8.59
N LEU A 405 -18.48 -31.24 -8.63
CA LEU A 405 -19.13 -30.41 -7.62
C LEU A 405 -20.65 -30.35 -7.77
N SER A 406 -21.16 -30.58 -8.98
CA SER A 406 -22.59 -30.65 -9.24
C SER A 406 -23.21 -31.79 -8.43
N ARG A 407 -24.18 -31.46 -7.58
CA ARG A 407 -24.98 -32.42 -6.80
C ARG A 407 -26.44 -32.26 -7.20
N PRO A 408 -26.83 -32.75 -8.39
CA PRO A 408 -28.20 -32.58 -8.87
C PRO A 408 -29.17 -33.20 -7.86
N ARG A 409 -30.09 -32.37 -7.34
CA ARG A 409 -31.20 -32.88 -6.52
C ARG A 409 -32.13 -33.69 -7.42
N HIS A 410 -32.31 -34.99 -7.13
CA HIS A 410 -33.45 -35.72 -7.69
C HIS A 410 -34.77 -35.12 -7.12
N PRO A 411 -35.84 -35.02 -7.92
CA PRO A 411 -37.08 -34.41 -7.48
C PRO A 411 -37.78 -35.34 -6.49
N ALA A 412 -37.52 -35.14 -5.20
CA ALA A 412 -38.30 -35.71 -4.12
C ALA A 412 -39.17 -34.61 -3.51
N SER A 413 -40.48 -34.74 -3.73
CA SER A 413 -41.62 -34.26 -2.95
C SER A 413 -41.50 -32.89 -2.27
N ALA A 414 -42.42 -32.00 -2.64
CA ALA A 414 -42.77 -30.80 -1.88
C ALA A 414 -43.11 -31.16 -0.42
N ALA A 415 -42.09 -31.16 0.45
CA ALA A 415 -42.22 -31.14 1.88
C ALA A 415 -41.88 -29.72 2.32
N ALA A 416 -42.90 -29.04 2.83
CA ALA A 416 -42.82 -27.70 3.39
C ALA A 416 -41.61 -27.58 4.32
N LEU A 417 -40.75 -26.60 4.06
CA LEU A 417 -39.76 -26.15 5.03
C LEU A 417 -40.51 -25.68 6.27
N PRO A 418 -40.11 -26.08 7.49
CA PRO A 418 -40.76 -25.62 8.69
C PRO A 418 -40.50 -24.12 8.84
N ASP A 419 -41.59 -23.39 9.09
CA ASP A 419 -41.54 -22.02 9.59
C ASP A 419 -40.61 -21.97 10.81
N ARG A 420 -39.46 -21.30 10.64
CA ARG A 420 -38.63 -20.84 11.74
C ARG A 420 -38.80 -19.33 11.86
N SER A 421 -40.02 -18.93 12.16
CA SER A 421 -40.29 -17.75 12.96
C SER A 421 -39.63 -17.95 14.34
N VAL A 422 -38.42 -17.41 14.51
CA VAL A 422 -37.86 -17.23 15.85
C VAL A 422 -38.55 -16.00 16.46
N PRO A 423 -39.15 -16.11 17.66
CA PRO A 423 -39.83 -15.00 18.33
C PRO A 423 -38.84 -13.88 18.65
N GLY A 424 -39.35 -12.65 18.63
CA GLY A 424 -38.56 -11.43 18.72
C GLY A 424 -37.49 -11.44 19.82
N SER A 425 -36.23 -11.43 19.40
CA SER A 425 -35.20 -10.68 20.11
C SER A 425 -34.92 -9.44 19.28
N ARG A 426 -34.84 -8.28 19.93
CA ARG A 426 -34.44 -7.03 19.30
C ARG A 426 -33.12 -7.29 18.58
N ARG A 427 -33.11 -7.27 17.24
CA ARG A 427 -31.86 -7.35 16.47
C ARG A 427 -30.98 -6.19 16.94
N SER A 428 -29.92 -6.52 17.68
CA SER A 428 -28.81 -5.61 17.92
C SER A 428 -28.24 -5.22 16.56
N ALA A 429 -27.85 -3.96 16.39
CA ALA A 429 -27.41 -3.41 15.11
C ALA A 429 -25.98 -3.86 14.71
N GLY A 430 -25.50 -5.02 15.19
CA GLY A 430 -24.12 -5.49 15.04
C GLY A 430 -23.99 -6.93 14.54
N LEU A 431 -22.86 -7.23 13.88
CA LEU A 431 -22.50 -8.54 13.34
C LEU A 431 -22.19 -9.53 14.46
N ARG A 432 -22.75 -10.73 14.42
CA ARG A 432 -22.54 -11.74 15.47
C ARG A 432 -21.08 -12.16 15.55
N THR A 433 -20.47 -12.01 16.72
CA THR A 433 -19.02 -12.04 16.89
C THR A 433 -18.58 -13.11 17.90
N LEU A 434 -17.63 -13.97 17.52
CA LEU A 434 -16.97 -14.91 18.42
C LEU A 434 -15.59 -14.33 18.80
N VAL A 435 -15.27 -14.30 20.10
CA VAL A 435 -13.98 -13.77 20.58
C VAL A 435 -13.03 -14.93 20.85
N ALA A 436 -11.98 -15.06 20.03
CA ALA A 436 -10.93 -16.05 20.24
C ALA A 436 -9.92 -15.51 21.25
N GLY A 437 -9.97 -16.04 22.47
CA GLY A 437 -9.24 -15.61 23.66
C GLY A 437 -10.19 -15.16 24.77
N ALA A 438 -10.26 -15.92 25.86
CA ALA A 438 -11.01 -15.61 27.08
C ALA A 438 -10.13 -14.99 28.19
N GLY A 439 -8.86 -14.70 27.88
CA GLY A 439 -7.95 -13.93 28.74
C GLY A 439 -8.32 -12.45 28.88
N GLU A 440 -7.50 -11.68 29.60
CA GLU A 440 -7.78 -10.28 29.94
C GLU A 440 -8.10 -9.39 28.73
N ALA A 441 -7.37 -9.58 27.62
CA ALA A 441 -7.56 -8.83 26.38
C ALA A 441 -8.92 -9.12 25.71
N GLY A 442 -9.31 -10.39 25.64
CA GLY A 442 -10.62 -10.78 25.11
C GLY A 442 -11.77 -10.34 26.00
N GLN A 443 -11.62 -10.43 27.33
CA GLN A 443 -12.63 -9.95 28.26
C GLN A 443 -12.81 -8.43 28.21
N ALA A 444 -11.72 -7.67 28.06
CA ALA A 444 -11.76 -6.22 27.88
C ALA A 444 -12.50 -5.86 26.57
N LEU A 445 -12.12 -6.50 25.46
CA LEU A 445 -12.77 -6.32 24.17
C LEU A 445 -14.27 -6.62 24.25
N ALA A 446 -14.67 -7.73 24.86
CA ALA A 446 -16.08 -8.09 24.97
C ALA A 446 -16.88 -7.09 25.81
N ARG A 447 -16.28 -6.51 26.87
CA ARG A 447 -16.90 -5.41 27.64
C ARG A 447 -17.09 -4.16 26.80
N ASP A 448 -16.08 -3.78 26.01
CA ASP A 448 -16.14 -2.61 25.14
C ASP A 448 -17.18 -2.78 24.01
N LEU A 449 -17.25 -3.97 23.41
CA LEU A 449 -18.24 -4.31 22.39
C LEU A 449 -19.67 -4.34 22.95
N SER A 450 -19.84 -4.77 24.21
CA SER A 450 -21.16 -4.76 24.88
C SER A 450 -21.62 -3.35 25.28
N GLY A 451 -20.69 -2.42 25.47
CA GLY A 451 -20.95 -1.06 25.97
C GLY A 451 -21.21 0.01 24.89
N ALA A 452 -20.86 -0.24 23.62
CA ALA A 452 -20.97 0.74 22.55
C ALA A 452 -21.41 0.12 21.20
N PRO A 453 -22.65 0.36 20.72
CA PRO A 453 -23.15 -0.12 19.42
C PRO A 453 -22.40 0.39 18.18
N ARG A 454 -21.36 1.22 18.35
CA ARG A 454 -20.68 1.98 17.30
C ARG A 454 -19.72 1.13 16.45
N PHE A 455 -19.34 -0.06 16.93
CA PHE A 455 -18.42 -0.95 16.21
C PHE A 455 -19.13 -1.93 15.26
N GLY A 456 -20.47 -2.00 15.31
CA GLY A 456 -21.24 -2.92 14.48
C GLY A 456 -20.88 -4.39 14.70
N LEU A 457 -20.46 -4.78 15.90
CA LEU A 457 -20.15 -6.14 16.33
C LEU A 457 -20.99 -6.48 17.57
N ASP A 458 -21.48 -7.70 17.64
CA ASP A 458 -22.35 -8.24 18.70
C ASP A 458 -21.74 -9.53 19.26
N PRO A 459 -21.01 -9.50 20.38
CA PRO A 459 -20.30 -10.66 20.89
C PRO A 459 -21.26 -11.75 21.38
N VAL A 460 -20.99 -13.01 21.01
CA VAL A 460 -21.84 -14.17 21.29
C VAL A 460 -21.21 -15.11 22.32
N GLY A 461 -19.88 -15.19 22.37
CA GLY A 461 -19.15 -16.03 23.32
C GLY A 461 -17.64 -16.03 23.05
N PHE A 462 -16.92 -16.74 23.92
CA PHE A 462 -15.48 -16.90 23.83
C PHE A 462 -15.08 -18.30 23.37
N VAL A 463 -13.89 -18.42 22.80
CA VAL A 463 -13.17 -19.68 22.63
C VAL A 463 -11.74 -19.54 23.13
N ASP A 464 -11.23 -20.52 23.86
CA ASP A 464 -9.87 -20.50 24.42
C ASP A 464 -9.37 -21.93 24.64
N ASP A 465 -8.08 -22.18 24.38
CA ASP A 465 -7.47 -23.50 24.55
C ASP A 465 -7.05 -23.75 26.02
N ASP A 466 -6.95 -22.71 26.85
CA ASP A 466 -6.60 -22.82 28.27
C ASP A 466 -7.84 -23.22 29.11
N PRO A 467 -7.89 -24.43 29.69
CA PRO A 467 -9.03 -24.91 30.46
C PRO A 467 -9.23 -24.17 31.79
N ALA A 468 -8.27 -23.36 32.22
CA ALA A 468 -8.41 -22.51 33.40
C ALA A 468 -9.18 -21.21 33.12
N LYS A 469 -9.48 -20.90 31.85
CA LYS A 469 -10.26 -19.72 31.47
C LYS A 469 -11.76 -19.99 31.52
N SER A 470 -12.53 -18.94 31.78
CA SER A 470 -13.98 -18.97 31.80
C SER A 470 -14.54 -17.81 30.98
N GLY A 471 -15.83 -17.91 30.62
CA GLY A 471 -16.55 -16.77 30.06
C GLY A 471 -16.55 -15.56 31.01
N ALA A 472 -16.96 -14.40 30.49
CA ALA A 472 -17.00 -13.15 31.24
C ALA A 472 -18.34 -12.43 31.06
N GLY A 473 -18.93 -11.98 32.17
CA GLY A 473 -20.25 -11.35 32.18
C GLY A 473 -21.35 -12.32 31.70
N ASN A 474 -22.12 -11.92 30.70
CA ASN A 474 -23.20 -12.73 30.11
C ASN A 474 -22.73 -13.61 28.93
N LEU A 475 -21.44 -13.63 28.60
CA LEU A 475 -20.89 -14.34 27.45
C LEU A 475 -20.19 -15.63 27.90
N PRO A 476 -20.66 -16.81 27.46
CA PRO A 476 -20.07 -18.10 27.85
C PRO A 476 -18.74 -18.37 27.14
N LEU A 477 -17.92 -19.25 27.73
CA LEU A 477 -16.86 -19.96 27.01
C LEU A 477 -17.53 -21.12 26.25
N LEU A 478 -17.46 -21.10 24.93
CA LEU A 478 -18.20 -22.02 24.05
C LEU A 478 -17.37 -23.24 23.64
N GLY A 479 -16.04 -23.14 23.67
CA GLY A 479 -15.14 -24.22 23.30
C GLY A 479 -13.69 -23.76 23.14
N SER A 480 -12.89 -24.58 22.49
CA SER A 480 -11.50 -24.34 22.16
C SER A 480 -11.33 -23.61 20.81
N LEU A 481 -10.10 -23.23 20.47
CA LEU A 481 -9.80 -22.64 19.16
C LEU A 481 -10.06 -23.61 18.00
N ASP A 482 -9.96 -24.92 18.23
CA ASP A 482 -10.25 -25.95 17.22
C ASP A 482 -11.75 -26.07 16.92
N ASP A 483 -12.61 -25.64 17.85
CA ASP A 483 -14.07 -25.71 17.72
C ASP A 483 -14.66 -24.52 16.94
N ILE A 484 -13.84 -23.54 16.55
CA ILE A 484 -14.28 -22.28 15.93
C ILE A 484 -15.19 -22.49 14.73
N ARG A 485 -14.87 -23.47 13.87
CA ARG A 485 -15.68 -23.74 12.67
C ARG A 485 -17.09 -24.23 13.04
N GLU A 486 -17.18 -25.19 13.96
CA GLU A 486 -18.46 -25.78 14.37
C GLU A 486 -19.30 -24.76 15.14
N LEU A 487 -18.67 -24.03 16.05
CA LEU A 487 -19.31 -22.97 16.83
C LEU A 487 -19.76 -21.80 15.94
N ALA A 488 -18.97 -21.43 14.93
CA ALA A 488 -19.35 -20.38 14.00
C ALA A 488 -20.61 -20.73 13.20
N LEU A 489 -20.71 -21.98 12.73
CA LEU A 489 -21.89 -22.47 12.02
C LEU A 489 -23.10 -22.62 12.95
N ALA A 490 -22.90 -23.17 14.15
CA ALA A 490 -23.97 -23.42 15.11
C ALA A 490 -24.59 -22.12 15.68
N HIS A 491 -23.77 -21.11 15.92
CA HIS A 491 -24.18 -19.84 16.52
C HIS A 491 -24.38 -18.70 15.50
N GLY A 492 -24.20 -18.97 14.21
CA GLY A 492 -24.33 -17.99 13.13
C GLY A 492 -23.37 -16.82 13.29
N ILE A 493 -22.09 -17.12 13.53
CA ILE A 493 -21.04 -16.12 13.74
C ILE A 493 -20.62 -15.55 12.38
N GLU A 494 -20.64 -14.23 12.27
CA GLU A 494 -20.27 -13.46 11.07
C GLU A 494 -18.85 -12.90 11.17
N VAL A 495 -18.34 -12.76 12.40
CA VAL A 495 -17.01 -12.21 12.69
C VAL A 495 -16.31 -13.02 13.78
N VAL A 496 -15.06 -13.42 13.56
CA VAL A 496 -14.19 -13.93 14.64
C VAL A 496 -13.16 -12.87 14.97
N VAL A 497 -13.11 -12.42 16.23
CA VAL A 497 -12.09 -11.47 16.70
C VAL A 497 -11.04 -12.19 17.52
N VAL A 498 -9.79 -12.17 17.05
CA VAL A 498 -8.66 -12.77 17.78
C VAL A 498 -8.13 -11.79 18.82
N ALA A 499 -8.22 -12.18 20.08
CA ALA A 499 -7.84 -11.43 21.27
C ALA A 499 -6.92 -12.24 22.22
N ILE A 500 -6.04 -13.06 21.64
CA ILE A 500 -4.96 -13.77 22.35
C ILE A 500 -3.63 -13.07 22.02
N PRO A 501 -3.06 -12.27 22.95
CA PRO A 501 -1.75 -11.66 22.76
C PRO A 501 -0.67 -12.74 22.62
N GLY A 502 0.15 -12.66 21.58
CA GLY A 502 1.23 -13.63 21.34
C GLY A 502 0.76 -14.99 20.81
N LEU A 503 -0.44 -15.08 20.21
CA LEU A 503 -0.89 -16.30 19.54
C LEU A 503 0.12 -16.70 18.46
N ASP A 504 0.58 -17.96 18.53
CA ASP A 504 1.52 -18.51 17.57
C ASP A 504 1.00 -18.33 16.12
N PRO A 505 1.83 -17.89 15.16
CA PRO A 505 1.39 -17.64 13.78
C PRO A 505 0.76 -18.86 13.09
N ALA A 506 1.22 -20.08 13.36
CA ALA A 506 0.61 -21.27 12.78
C ALA A 506 -0.76 -21.55 13.40
N ARG A 507 -0.90 -21.35 14.72
CA ARG A 507 -2.19 -21.46 15.42
C ARG A 507 -3.18 -20.39 14.95
N PHE A 508 -2.71 -19.18 14.72
CA PHE A 508 -3.49 -18.10 14.14
C PHE A 508 -3.99 -18.42 12.73
N GLN A 509 -3.12 -18.94 11.86
CA GLN A 509 -3.52 -19.35 10.50
C GLN A 509 -4.56 -20.47 10.54
N ALA A 510 -4.47 -21.39 11.51
CA ALA A 510 -5.49 -22.41 11.73
C ALA A 510 -6.84 -21.79 12.15
N VAL A 511 -6.83 -20.85 13.09
CA VAL A 511 -8.03 -20.10 13.52
C VAL A 511 -8.65 -19.30 12.38
N ALA A 512 -7.83 -18.59 11.59
CA ALA A 512 -8.27 -17.83 10.43
C ALA A 512 -8.93 -18.73 9.39
N LYS A 513 -8.27 -19.83 9.04
CA LYS A 513 -8.80 -20.81 8.10
C LYS A 513 -10.09 -21.47 8.61
N ALA A 514 -10.21 -21.74 9.90
CA ALA A 514 -11.42 -22.30 10.50
C ALA A 514 -12.59 -21.30 10.48
N ALA A 515 -12.34 -20.03 10.75
CA ALA A 515 -13.33 -18.95 10.67
C ALA A 515 -13.79 -18.70 9.21
N GLU A 516 -12.85 -18.62 8.27
CA GLU A 516 -13.13 -18.45 6.84
C GLU A 516 -13.91 -19.63 6.26
N ALA A 517 -13.56 -20.86 6.66
CA ALA A 517 -14.27 -22.07 6.25
C ALA A 517 -15.73 -22.14 6.77
N ALA A 518 -16.08 -21.31 7.76
CA ALA A 518 -17.44 -21.14 8.26
C ALA A 518 -18.15 -19.90 7.71
N GLY A 519 -17.50 -19.13 6.82
CA GLY A 519 -18.03 -17.89 6.25
C GLY A 519 -17.94 -16.67 7.17
N ALA A 520 -17.21 -16.77 8.28
CA ALA A 520 -16.99 -15.67 9.21
C ALA A 520 -15.76 -14.85 8.79
N SER A 521 -15.88 -13.53 8.80
CA SER A 521 -14.74 -12.63 8.57
C SER A 521 -13.86 -12.56 9.82
N ILE A 522 -12.55 -12.64 9.66
CA ILE A 522 -11.62 -12.49 10.79
C ILE A 522 -11.27 -11.01 11.00
N ARG A 523 -11.33 -10.52 12.25
CA ARG A 523 -10.96 -9.15 12.62
C ARG A 523 -9.96 -9.15 13.78
N TYR A 524 -9.17 -8.09 13.87
CA TYR A 524 -8.06 -7.98 14.81
C TYR A 524 -8.13 -6.68 15.61
N LEU A 525 -7.54 -6.70 16.81
CA LEU A 525 -7.23 -5.47 17.53
C LEU A 525 -6.10 -4.70 16.82
N PRO A 526 -6.13 -3.35 16.82
CA PRO A 526 -5.23 -2.49 16.05
C PRO A 526 -3.72 -2.72 16.30
N SER A 527 -3.32 -3.24 17.46
CA SER A 527 -1.92 -3.53 17.77
C SER A 527 -1.33 -4.69 16.95
N PHE A 528 -2.16 -5.58 16.40
CA PHE A 528 -1.73 -6.68 15.53
C PHE A 528 -1.62 -6.25 14.05
N ILE A 529 -2.44 -5.29 13.63
CA ILE A 529 -2.40 -4.69 12.28
C ILE A 529 -1.10 -3.90 12.07
N ALA A 530 -0.49 -3.35 13.11
CA ALA A 530 0.80 -2.67 13.01
C ALA A 530 1.96 -3.63 12.64
N ALA A 531 1.91 -4.88 13.11
CA ALA A 531 2.86 -5.92 12.74
C ALA A 531 2.62 -6.44 11.31
N LEU A 532 1.36 -6.61 10.91
CA LEU A 532 0.99 -7.19 9.61
C LEU A 532 0.98 -6.19 8.43
N ARG A 533 0.73 -4.89 8.67
CA ARG A 533 0.75 -3.85 7.61
C ARG A 533 2.15 -3.45 7.17
N ARG A 534 3.19 -3.90 7.88
CA ARG A 534 4.58 -3.79 7.39
C ARG A 534 4.80 -4.55 6.07
N ASP A 535 3.89 -5.44 5.70
CA ASP A 535 4.00 -6.24 4.47
C ASP A 535 3.29 -5.68 3.24
N VAL A 536 2.53 -4.56 3.32
CA VAL A 536 1.68 -4.14 2.17
C VAL A 536 1.72 -2.64 1.85
N VAL A 537 2.58 -1.82 2.48
CA VAL A 537 2.80 -0.43 2.03
C VAL A 537 4.27 -0.14 1.87
N GLY A 538 4.85 -0.79 0.88
CA GLY A 538 6.17 -0.52 0.33
C GLY A 538 6.29 -1.30 -0.98
N SER A 539 6.40 -0.60 -2.10
CA SER A 539 6.77 -1.23 -3.36
C SER A 539 8.07 -2.02 -3.17
N ASP A 540 7.99 -3.34 -3.38
CA ASP A 540 9.11 -4.28 -3.54
C ASP A 540 10.15 -4.41 -2.41
N MET A 541 9.69 -4.74 -1.19
CA MET A 541 10.49 -5.62 -0.32
C MET A 541 9.55 -6.60 0.38
N ARG A 542 9.74 -7.90 0.11
CA ARG A 542 9.15 -8.98 0.91
C ARG A 542 9.47 -8.76 2.39
N SER A 543 8.57 -9.22 3.25
CA SER A 543 8.70 -9.30 4.71
C SER A 543 10.05 -9.88 5.16
N LEU A 544 11.06 -9.02 5.26
CA LEU A 544 12.38 -9.38 5.77
C LEU A 544 12.26 -9.61 7.28
N ASP A 545 12.57 -10.82 7.72
CA ASP A 545 12.71 -11.14 9.14
C ASP A 545 13.98 -10.45 9.70
N VAL A 546 13.79 -9.23 10.21
CA VAL A 546 14.88 -8.39 10.76
C VAL A 546 15.63 -9.11 11.89
N HIS A 547 14.99 -10.04 12.59
CA HIS A 547 15.62 -10.80 13.67
C HIS A 547 16.67 -11.80 13.16
N GLN A 548 16.42 -12.43 12.01
CA GLN A 548 17.41 -13.30 11.36
C GLN A 548 18.64 -12.51 10.88
N LEU A 549 18.44 -11.27 10.43
CA LEU A 549 19.53 -10.40 9.99
C LEU A 549 20.47 -10.02 11.15
N ILE A 550 19.90 -9.59 12.28
CA ILE A 550 20.68 -9.20 13.46
C ILE A 550 21.23 -10.43 14.20
N GLY A 551 20.56 -11.59 14.12
CA GLY A 551 20.96 -12.82 14.81
C GLY A 551 20.48 -12.90 16.27
N ARG A 552 19.48 -12.11 16.65
CA ARG A 552 18.82 -12.14 17.96
C ARG A 552 17.34 -11.81 17.84
N SER A 553 16.53 -12.33 18.77
CA SER A 553 15.10 -11.97 18.88
C SER A 553 14.91 -10.52 19.30
N GLU A 554 13.76 -9.95 18.94
CA GLU A 554 13.35 -8.62 19.40
C GLU A 554 13.25 -8.56 20.92
N ILE A 555 13.73 -7.45 21.49
CA ILE A 555 13.55 -7.16 22.89
C ILE A 555 12.21 -6.43 23.03
N HIS A 556 11.24 -7.05 23.69
CA HIS A 556 9.98 -6.38 23.99
C HIS A 556 10.21 -5.36 25.12
N VAL A 557 10.25 -4.07 24.78
CA VAL A 557 10.53 -2.97 25.72
C VAL A 557 9.25 -2.28 26.21
N VAL A 558 8.11 -2.48 25.53
CA VAL A 558 6.87 -1.77 25.86
C VAL A 558 6.19 -2.42 27.06
N SER A 559 6.22 -1.77 28.21
CA SER A 559 5.43 -2.19 29.37
C SER A 559 4.02 -1.59 29.36
N PRO A 560 2.99 -2.28 29.88
CA PRO A 560 1.68 -1.70 30.18
C PRO A 560 1.75 -0.38 30.96
N GLU A 561 2.80 -0.21 31.76
CA GLU A 561 3.08 0.95 32.59
C GLU A 561 3.44 2.21 31.80
N ALA A 562 3.96 2.11 30.57
CA ALA A 562 4.23 3.29 29.72
C ALA A 562 2.93 4.07 29.41
N ARG A 563 1.78 3.37 29.40
CA ARG A 563 0.46 3.99 29.26
C ARG A 563 0.18 5.00 30.37
N SER A 564 0.64 4.78 31.60
CA SER A 564 0.34 5.69 32.72
C SER A 564 1.00 7.07 32.57
N ILE A 565 2.09 7.17 31.81
CA ILE A 565 2.79 8.44 31.53
C ILE A 565 2.13 9.20 30.37
N ILE A 566 1.37 8.52 29.51
CA ILE A 566 0.84 9.09 28.26
C ILE A 566 -0.68 9.32 28.30
N ALA A 567 -1.43 8.39 28.90
CA ALA A 567 -2.88 8.43 28.89
C ALA A 567 -3.40 9.72 29.53
N GLY A 568 -4.30 10.40 28.82
CA GLY A 568 -4.88 11.68 29.26
C GLY A 568 -3.91 12.87 29.27
N LYS A 569 -2.64 12.71 28.88
CA LYS A 569 -1.65 13.79 28.81
C LYS A 569 -1.63 14.47 27.45
N ARG A 570 -1.15 15.71 27.41
CA ARG A 570 -0.85 16.43 26.18
C ARG A 570 0.60 16.14 25.79
N VAL A 571 0.78 15.45 24.68
CA VAL A 571 2.10 14.97 24.25
C VAL A 571 2.56 15.75 23.03
N LEU A 572 3.78 16.27 23.06
CA LEU A 572 4.44 16.90 21.93
C LEU A 572 5.56 16.01 21.41
N VAL A 573 5.52 15.66 20.12
CA VAL A 573 6.60 14.97 19.43
C VAL A 573 7.24 15.94 18.43
N THR A 574 8.52 16.26 18.62
CA THR A 574 9.28 17.06 17.64
C THR A 574 10.04 16.17 16.68
N GLY A 575 10.19 16.59 15.43
CA GLY A 575 10.70 15.73 14.35
C GLY A 575 9.68 14.64 14.01
N ALA A 576 8.39 14.94 14.20
CA ALA A 576 7.28 14.00 14.05
C ALA A 576 7.26 13.37 12.65
N GLY A 577 7.62 14.13 11.62
CA GLY A 577 7.66 13.68 10.24
C GLY A 577 8.75 12.64 9.93
N GLY A 578 9.78 12.54 10.78
CA GLY A 578 10.87 11.58 10.64
C GLY A 578 10.48 10.13 10.98
N SER A 579 11.34 9.16 10.67
CA SER A 579 11.01 7.73 10.86
C SER A 579 10.72 7.33 12.30
N ILE A 580 11.54 7.77 13.27
CA ILE A 580 11.29 7.49 14.69
C ILE A 580 10.14 8.34 15.20
N GLY A 581 10.09 9.63 14.84
CA GLY A 581 9.01 10.53 15.25
C GLY A 581 7.63 10.00 14.85
N SER A 582 7.49 9.55 13.60
CA SER A 582 6.22 9.02 13.08
C SER A 582 5.81 7.69 13.74
N GLU A 583 6.76 6.80 14.02
CA GLU A 583 6.50 5.59 14.82
C GLU A 583 6.06 5.94 16.24
N LEU A 584 6.77 6.85 16.89
CA LEU A 584 6.44 7.28 18.24
C LEU A 584 5.04 7.90 18.28
N CYS A 585 4.67 8.72 17.29
CA CYS A 585 3.32 9.28 17.18
C CYS A 585 2.24 8.18 17.06
N ARG A 586 2.51 7.12 16.29
CA ARG A 586 1.60 5.98 16.15
C ARG A 586 1.42 5.22 17.46
N GLN A 587 2.51 4.93 18.17
CA GLN A 587 2.44 4.21 19.45
C GLN A 587 1.83 5.07 20.56
N VAL A 588 2.25 6.34 20.67
CA VAL A 588 1.70 7.31 21.63
C VAL A 588 0.19 7.44 21.46
N ARG A 589 -0.31 7.55 20.22
CA ARG A 589 -1.75 7.61 19.96
C ARG A 589 -2.50 6.38 20.49
N GLY A 590 -1.89 5.19 20.41
CA GLY A 590 -2.46 3.95 20.94
C GLY A 590 -2.64 3.94 22.47
N PHE A 591 -1.95 4.83 23.20
CA PHE A 591 -2.08 4.99 24.64
C PHE A 591 -3.11 6.05 25.07
N GLU A 592 -3.87 6.60 24.12
CA GLU A 592 -4.99 7.54 24.37
C GLU A 592 -4.56 8.82 25.14
N PRO A 593 -3.62 9.61 24.61
CA PRO A 593 -3.32 10.93 25.15
C PRO A 593 -4.55 11.84 25.00
N SER A 594 -4.65 12.89 25.83
CA SER A 594 -5.71 13.89 25.65
C SER A 594 -5.51 14.73 24.40
N ARG A 595 -4.25 14.97 24.03
CA ARG A 595 -3.82 15.58 22.75
C ARG A 595 -2.45 15.05 22.33
N LEU A 596 -2.24 14.90 21.02
CA LEU A 596 -0.96 14.53 20.42
C LEU A 596 -0.55 15.58 19.38
N PHE A 597 0.44 16.39 19.71
CA PHE A 597 0.96 17.45 18.86
C PHE A 597 2.15 16.96 18.02
N LEU A 598 2.08 17.21 16.71
CA LEU A 598 3.07 16.80 15.71
C LEU A 598 3.87 18.02 15.26
N LEU A 599 5.12 18.16 15.71
CA LEU A 599 5.98 19.28 15.33
C LEU A 599 7.10 18.85 14.38
N ASP A 600 7.20 19.51 13.23
CA ASP A 600 8.29 19.33 12.26
C ASP A 600 8.48 20.63 11.44
N HIS A 601 9.64 20.80 10.82
CA HIS A 601 9.86 21.90 9.87
C HIS A 601 9.34 21.53 8.47
N ASP A 602 9.17 20.23 8.19
CA ASP A 602 8.78 19.71 6.88
C ASP A 602 7.27 19.47 6.81
N GLU A 603 6.58 20.38 6.15
CA GLU A 603 5.13 20.32 5.94
C GLU A 603 4.71 19.02 5.22
N SER A 604 5.48 18.55 4.23
CA SER A 604 5.13 17.35 3.47
C SER A 604 5.19 16.10 4.32
N ASN A 605 6.19 16.01 5.22
CA ASN A 605 6.29 14.90 6.16
C ASN A 605 5.17 14.91 7.21
N LEU A 606 4.78 16.09 7.70
CA LEU A 606 3.65 16.23 8.63
C LEU A 606 2.33 15.86 7.97
N HIS A 607 2.06 16.37 6.77
CA HIS A 607 0.84 16.08 6.03
C HIS A 607 0.70 14.57 5.75
N ARG A 608 1.78 13.93 5.31
CA ARG A 608 1.80 12.48 5.11
C ARG A 608 1.52 11.72 6.41
N LEU A 609 2.17 12.09 7.51
CA LEU A 609 1.94 11.44 8.81
C LEU A 609 0.50 11.63 9.29
N GLN A 610 -0.10 12.80 9.06
CA GLN A 610 -1.49 13.06 9.37
C GLN A 610 -2.43 12.11 8.60
N LEU A 611 -2.24 11.96 7.29
CA LEU A 611 -3.02 11.04 6.48
C LEU A 611 -2.87 9.59 6.97
N GLU A 612 -1.64 9.18 7.30
CA GLU A 612 -1.35 7.85 7.84
C GLU A 612 -2.07 7.59 9.17
N LEU A 613 -2.11 8.59 10.05
CA LEU A 613 -2.76 8.49 11.36
C LEU A 613 -4.28 8.55 11.25
N TYR A 614 -4.84 9.56 10.61
CA TYR A 614 -6.26 9.91 10.73
C TYR A 614 -7.11 9.47 9.52
N GLY A 615 -6.48 9.03 8.41
CA GLY A 615 -7.17 8.57 7.22
C GLY A 615 -7.95 9.66 6.46
N ASN A 616 -7.75 10.93 6.83
CA ASN A 616 -8.34 12.09 6.19
C ASN A 616 -7.38 13.29 6.26
N ALA A 617 -7.59 14.26 5.37
CA ALA A 617 -6.74 15.43 5.18
C ALA A 617 -7.26 16.69 5.90
N LEU A 618 -8.16 16.55 6.87
CA LEU A 618 -8.68 17.72 7.59
C LEU A 618 -7.55 18.26 8.48
N ILE A 619 -7.12 19.49 8.23
CA ILE A 619 -6.06 20.15 9.02
C ILE A 619 -6.65 20.40 10.43
N ASP A 620 -6.16 19.65 11.41
CA ASP A 620 -6.49 19.83 12.83
C ASP A 620 -5.43 20.71 13.50
N ASP A 621 -5.79 21.34 14.62
CA ASP A 621 -4.91 22.18 15.46
C ASP A 621 -3.71 21.41 16.07
N ASP A 622 -3.65 20.10 15.87
CA ASP A 622 -2.63 19.20 16.43
C ASP A 622 -1.32 19.17 15.59
N ILE A 623 -1.23 19.92 14.49
CA ILE A 623 -0.04 20.00 13.62
C ILE A 623 0.68 21.34 13.79
N VAL A 624 1.99 21.27 14.05
CA VAL A 624 2.84 22.44 14.26
C VAL A 624 3.99 22.47 13.27
N ILE A 625 3.88 23.34 12.28
CA ILE A 625 5.01 23.64 11.38
C ILE A 625 5.93 24.63 12.12
N SER A 626 7.13 24.18 12.48
CA SER A 626 8.12 25.00 13.18
C SER A 626 9.53 24.42 13.05
N ASP A 627 10.52 25.31 12.94
CA ASP A 627 11.93 24.96 13.13
C ASP A 627 12.31 25.13 14.61
N ILE A 628 12.91 24.11 15.21
CA ILE A 628 13.41 24.14 16.60
C ILE A 628 14.54 25.17 16.81
N ARG A 629 15.14 25.65 15.72
CA ARG A 629 16.14 26.72 15.72
C ARG A 629 15.53 28.09 16.00
N ASP A 630 14.22 28.28 15.81
CA ASP A 630 13.53 29.52 16.13
C ASP A 630 13.10 29.54 17.60
N ARG A 631 13.91 30.21 18.42
CA ARG A 631 13.68 30.37 19.85
C ARG A 631 12.30 30.96 20.17
N ALA A 632 11.91 32.02 19.48
CA ALA A 632 10.69 32.77 19.78
C ALA A 632 9.46 31.94 19.41
N ARG A 633 9.52 31.25 18.28
CA ARG A 633 8.45 30.33 17.87
C ARG A 633 8.29 29.18 18.85
N ILE A 634 9.39 28.55 19.29
CA ILE A 634 9.33 27.46 20.28
C ILE A 634 8.75 27.96 21.61
N ASP A 635 9.13 29.14 22.09
CA ASP A 635 8.54 29.72 23.30
C ASP A 635 7.01 29.91 23.15
N ASN A 636 6.54 30.42 22.01
CA ASN A 636 5.11 30.57 21.73
C ASN A 636 4.38 29.21 21.68
N VAL A 637 4.96 28.21 21.02
CA VAL A 637 4.38 26.85 20.94
C VAL A 637 4.21 26.25 22.33
N PHE A 638 5.20 26.38 23.21
CA PHE A 638 5.10 25.84 24.58
C PHE A 638 4.14 26.62 25.47
N GLN A 639 3.91 27.91 25.20
CA GLN A 639 2.90 28.72 25.89
C GLN A 639 1.49 28.38 25.43
N GLU A 640 1.31 28.08 24.14
CA GLU A 640 0.02 27.75 23.53
C GLU A 640 -0.41 26.31 23.86
N LEU A 641 0.45 25.33 23.54
CA LEU A 641 0.11 23.92 23.67
C LEU A 641 0.23 23.41 25.11
N ARG A 642 1.13 24.02 25.89
CA ARG A 642 1.43 23.68 27.28
C ARG A 642 1.65 22.16 27.47
N PRO A 643 2.53 21.48 26.71
CA PRO A 643 2.62 20.02 26.75
C PRO A 643 2.96 19.49 28.15
N ASP A 644 2.46 18.30 28.49
CA ASP A 644 2.79 17.60 29.72
C ASP A 644 3.99 16.65 29.50
N VAL A 645 4.10 16.05 28.31
CA VAL A 645 5.19 15.17 27.91
C VAL A 645 5.78 15.62 26.57
N VAL A 646 7.10 15.66 26.47
CA VAL A 646 7.80 16.03 25.24
C VAL A 646 8.77 14.92 24.83
N PHE A 647 8.61 14.44 23.61
CA PHE A 647 9.57 13.55 22.96
C PHE A 647 10.31 14.31 21.86
N HIS A 648 11.64 14.39 21.99
CA HIS A 648 12.47 15.17 21.08
C HIS A 648 13.24 14.29 20.10
N ALA A 649 12.69 14.11 18.89
CA ALA A 649 13.30 13.37 17.78
C ALA A 649 13.92 14.27 16.69
N ALA A 650 13.63 15.57 16.70
CA ALA A 650 14.15 16.52 15.71
C ALA A 650 15.68 16.69 15.83
N ALA A 651 16.42 16.22 14.82
CA ALA A 651 17.87 16.37 14.75
C ALA A 651 18.41 15.94 13.37
N HIS A 652 19.60 16.41 13.03
CA HIS A 652 20.39 15.84 11.94
C HIS A 652 21.05 14.53 12.38
N LYS A 653 20.89 13.48 11.57
CA LYS A 653 21.32 12.10 11.91
C LYS A 653 22.41 11.51 11.02
N HIS A 654 22.69 12.10 9.85
CA HIS A 654 23.61 11.51 8.86
C HIS A 654 25.05 11.97 9.09
N LEU A 655 25.89 11.07 9.65
CA LEU A 655 27.28 11.38 10.01
C LEU A 655 28.07 12.08 8.88
N PRO A 656 28.12 11.58 7.62
CA PRO A 656 28.93 12.22 6.59
C PRO A 656 28.48 13.66 6.26
N LEU A 657 27.17 13.93 6.36
CA LEU A 657 26.62 15.26 6.09
C LEU A 657 26.90 16.22 7.25
N VAL A 658 26.73 15.76 8.49
CA VAL A 658 27.00 16.57 9.68
C VAL A 658 28.49 16.86 9.84
N GLU A 659 29.36 15.93 9.43
CA GLU A 659 30.80 16.12 9.41
C GLU A 659 31.21 17.23 8.41
N ARG A 660 30.56 17.28 7.22
CA ARG A 660 30.78 18.34 6.22
C ARG A 660 30.14 19.67 6.61
N HIS A 661 29.07 19.65 7.38
CA HIS A 661 28.29 20.84 7.76
C HIS A 661 28.18 20.97 9.29
N PRO A 662 29.30 21.17 10.01
CA PRO A 662 29.31 21.14 11.48
C PRO A 662 28.46 22.25 12.10
N CYS A 663 28.38 23.41 11.46
CA CYS A 663 27.53 24.52 11.89
C CYS A 663 26.04 24.11 11.95
N GLU A 664 25.57 23.32 10.98
CA GLU A 664 24.18 22.87 10.92
C GLU A 664 23.88 21.82 11.99
N GLY A 665 24.85 20.96 12.30
CA GLY A 665 24.80 20.04 13.43
C GLY A 665 24.63 20.78 14.75
N VAL A 666 25.43 21.84 15.00
CA VAL A 666 25.30 22.66 16.21
C VAL A 666 23.97 23.39 16.29
N LYS A 667 23.52 24.04 15.21
CA LYS A 667 22.24 24.78 15.20
C LYS A 667 21.05 23.87 15.51
N SER A 668 21.01 22.68 14.90
CA SER A 668 19.88 21.75 15.09
C SER A 668 20.00 20.94 16.37
N ASN A 669 21.09 20.19 16.51
CA ASN A 669 21.23 19.17 17.56
C ASN A 669 21.58 19.78 18.93
N VAL A 670 22.16 20.98 18.98
CA VAL A 670 22.60 21.60 20.24
C VAL A 670 21.69 22.78 20.59
N LEU A 671 21.70 23.83 19.76
CA LEU A 671 20.93 25.05 20.01
C LEU A 671 19.41 24.77 20.02
N GLY A 672 18.92 23.99 19.05
CA GLY A 672 17.52 23.58 19.00
C GLY A 672 17.08 22.77 20.23
N THR A 673 17.93 21.86 20.71
CA THR A 673 17.68 21.13 21.96
C THR A 673 17.66 22.06 23.17
N GLU A 674 18.56 23.04 23.27
CA GLU A 674 18.54 24.03 24.35
C GLU A 674 17.26 24.87 24.35
N HIS A 675 16.76 25.28 23.17
CA HIS A 675 15.50 25.99 23.06
C HIS A 675 14.33 25.18 23.64
N LEU A 676 14.24 23.90 23.26
CA LEU A 676 13.20 22.99 23.72
C LEU A 676 13.30 22.68 25.21
N VAL A 677 14.50 22.40 25.73
CA VAL A 677 14.72 22.14 27.16
C VAL A 677 14.35 23.37 27.99
N ARG A 678 14.77 24.57 27.58
CA ARG A 678 14.41 25.82 28.25
C ARG A 678 12.90 26.04 28.25
N ALA A 679 12.24 25.86 27.11
CA ALA A 679 10.80 26.03 26.99
C ALA A 679 10.03 24.98 27.83
N ALA A 680 10.51 23.74 27.86
CA ALA A 680 9.94 22.66 28.66
C ALA A 680 9.98 22.97 30.17
N VAL A 681 11.15 23.40 30.66
CA VAL A 681 11.31 23.80 32.06
C VAL A 681 10.45 25.03 32.39
N ALA A 682 10.43 26.03 31.53
CA ALA A 682 9.64 27.26 31.75
C ALA A 682 8.12 27.01 31.74
N SER A 683 7.64 26.07 30.92
CA SER A 683 6.22 25.71 30.86
C SER A 683 5.79 24.67 31.90
N GLY A 684 6.74 24.07 32.63
CA GLY A 684 6.44 23.05 33.63
C GLY A 684 6.04 21.70 33.03
N VAL A 685 6.67 21.31 31.92
CA VAL A 685 6.55 19.96 31.35
C VAL A 685 6.88 18.94 32.43
N GLU A 686 6.16 17.82 32.49
CA GLU A 686 6.40 16.75 33.46
C GLU A 686 7.61 15.89 33.05
N ARG A 687 7.65 15.46 31.78
CA ARG A 687 8.67 14.57 31.24
C ARG A 687 9.19 15.05 29.89
N PHE A 688 10.51 15.09 29.75
CA PHE A 688 11.19 15.42 28.50
C PHE A 688 12.21 14.32 28.17
N VAL A 689 12.07 13.71 27.00
CA VAL A 689 12.97 12.64 26.52
C VAL A 689 13.67 13.08 25.24
N LEU A 690 14.99 13.23 25.30
CA LEU A 690 15.85 13.47 24.15
C LEU A 690 16.25 12.17 23.46
N ILE A 691 16.17 12.12 22.13
CA ILE A 691 16.72 11.02 21.33
C ILE A 691 18.15 11.37 20.86
N SER A 692 19.11 10.57 21.34
CA SER A 692 20.55 10.63 21.03
C SER A 692 21.00 9.36 20.26
N THR A 693 22.30 9.11 20.20
CA THR A 693 22.94 8.02 19.44
C THR A 693 24.12 7.47 20.22
N ASP A 694 24.44 6.20 19.99
CA ASP A 694 25.67 5.51 20.45
C ASP A 694 26.96 6.33 20.23
N LYS A 695 27.07 7.04 19.11
CA LYS A 695 28.21 7.92 18.76
C LYS A 695 28.47 9.03 19.78
N ALA A 696 27.53 9.32 20.67
CA ALA A 696 27.68 10.31 21.73
C ALA A 696 28.50 9.80 22.93
N ALA A 697 28.67 8.48 23.09
CA ALA A 697 29.43 7.89 24.19
C ALA A 697 30.91 8.31 24.13
N ASP A 698 31.59 8.01 23.01
CA ASP A 698 32.96 8.45 22.74
C ASP A 698 33.01 9.32 21.47
N PRO A 699 32.71 10.63 21.57
CA PRO A 699 32.41 11.46 20.42
C PRO A 699 33.66 11.94 19.65
N ILE A 700 34.09 11.18 18.65
CA ILE A 700 35.17 11.59 17.73
C ILE A 700 34.66 12.29 16.46
N SER A 701 33.36 12.19 16.17
CA SER A 701 32.70 12.84 15.02
C SER A 701 31.89 14.05 15.46
N VAL A 702 31.60 14.95 14.53
CA VAL A 702 30.76 16.12 14.81
C VAL A 702 29.34 15.69 15.22
N LEU A 703 28.80 14.64 14.59
CA LEU A 703 27.51 14.07 14.98
C LEU A 703 27.53 13.60 16.44
N GLY A 704 28.55 12.81 16.80
CA GLY A 704 28.73 12.34 18.18
C GLY A 704 28.87 13.51 19.17
N ALA A 705 29.73 14.48 18.85
CA ALA A 705 29.99 15.63 19.72
C ALA A 705 28.75 16.50 19.93
N THR A 706 28.00 16.79 18.86
CA THR A 706 26.76 17.58 18.98
C THR A 706 25.67 16.84 19.75
N LYS A 707 25.54 15.53 19.58
CA LYS A 707 24.59 14.71 20.35
C LYS A 707 25.00 14.56 21.81
N ARG A 708 26.29 14.44 22.11
CA ARG A 708 26.80 14.47 23.48
C ARG A 708 26.54 15.82 24.15
N LEU A 709 26.72 16.94 23.45
CA LEU A 709 26.35 18.26 23.98
C LEU A 709 24.86 18.36 24.28
N ALA A 710 24.00 17.79 23.43
CA ALA A 710 22.56 17.74 23.66
C ALA A 710 22.22 16.98 24.96
N GLU A 711 22.85 15.81 25.19
CA GLU A 711 22.74 15.06 26.44
C GLU A 711 23.18 15.90 27.65
N LEU A 712 24.33 16.57 27.54
CA LEU A 712 24.84 17.43 28.60
C LEU A 712 23.94 18.63 28.89
N ILE A 713 23.25 19.19 27.89
CA ILE A 713 22.25 20.26 28.07
C ILE A 713 21.04 19.73 28.86
N VAL A 714 20.54 18.54 28.53
CA VAL A 714 19.45 17.88 29.27
C VAL A 714 19.87 17.64 30.72
N GLN A 715 21.05 17.06 30.94
CA GLN A 715 21.61 16.80 32.27
C GLN A 715 21.86 18.08 33.06
N ALA A 716 22.36 19.15 32.41
CA ALA A 716 22.63 20.44 33.02
C ALA A 716 21.37 21.16 33.54
N ASN A 717 20.19 20.75 33.09
CA ASN A 717 18.91 21.30 33.50
C ASN A 717 18.08 20.30 34.34
N ALA A 718 18.61 19.11 34.63
CA ALA A 718 17.98 18.13 35.50
C ALA A 718 17.99 18.56 36.98
N GLY A 719 17.12 17.95 37.79
CA GLY A 719 16.97 18.24 39.22
C GLY A 719 15.95 19.34 39.56
N GLY A 720 15.20 19.81 38.56
CA GLY A 720 13.98 20.60 38.74
C GLY A 720 12.70 19.75 38.70
N PRO A 721 11.52 20.37 38.69
CA PRO A 721 10.23 19.67 38.60
C PRO A 721 10.04 18.89 37.30
N THR A 722 10.64 19.35 36.20
CA THR A 722 10.63 18.65 34.90
C THR A 722 11.67 17.54 34.92
N VAL A 723 11.22 16.30 34.73
CA VAL A 723 12.11 15.14 34.60
C VAL A 723 12.68 15.12 33.17
N LEU A 724 13.97 15.41 33.08
CA LEU A 724 14.74 15.54 31.85
C LEU A 724 15.63 14.31 31.67
N THR A 725 15.49 13.59 30.57
CA THR A 725 16.30 12.38 30.30
C THR A 725 16.67 12.29 28.83
N ALA A 726 17.66 11.45 28.51
CA ALA A 726 17.98 11.10 27.13
C ALA A 726 17.99 9.58 26.92
N VAL A 727 17.95 9.16 25.66
CA VAL A 727 18.18 7.77 25.23
C VAL A 727 19.26 7.75 24.15
N ARG A 728 20.08 6.70 24.08
CA ARG A 728 21.00 6.46 22.96
C ARG A 728 20.52 5.29 22.11
N PHE A 729 20.43 5.53 20.81
CA PHE A 729 20.15 4.48 19.83
C PHE A 729 21.43 3.93 19.21
N GLY A 730 21.42 2.62 18.93
CA GLY A 730 22.26 2.05 17.90
C GLY A 730 21.74 2.39 16.49
N ASN A 731 22.16 1.60 15.51
CA ASN A 731 21.65 1.73 14.15
C ASN A 731 20.25 1.11 14.06
N VAL A 732 19.26 1.90 13.66
CA VAL A 732 17.88 1.45 13.59
C VAL A 732 17.56 0.89 12.20
N LEU A 733 17.33 -0.43 12.13
CA LEU A 733 16.94 -1.12 10.89
C LEU A 733 15.47 -0.83 10.53
N GLY A 734 15.17 -0.74 9.23
CA GLY A 734 13.80 -0.49 8.74
C GLY A 734 13.36 0.98 8.78
N SER A 735 14.24 1.92 9.13
CA SER A 735 13.95 3.36 9.01
C SER A 735 14.21 3.90 7.59
N ARG A 736 13.58 5.02 7.20
CA ARG A 736 13.79 5.62 5.87
C ARG A 736 15.23 6.12 5.72
N GLY A 737 15.86 5.79 4.60
CA GLY A 737 17.27 6.08 4.32
C GLY A 737 18.23 5.34 5.24
N SER A 738 17.80 4.20 5.80
CA SER A 738 18.65 3.31 6.61
C SER A 738 19.41 2.32 5.72
N LEU A 739 20.34 1.61 6.36
CA LEU A 739 21.20 0.65 5.68
C LEU A 739 20.44 -0.33 4.79
N LEU A 740 19.34 -0.93 5.26
CA LEU A 740 18.58 -1.91 4.45
C LEU A 740 18.00 -1.31 3.17
N SER A 741 17.51 -0.07 3.20
CA SER A 741 17.02 0.60 1.99
C SER A 741 18.13 0.88 0.98
N VAL A 742 19.33 1.24 1.46
CA VAL A 742 20.50 1.46 0.60
C VAL A 742 21.01 0.13 0.04
N LEU A 743 21.01 -0.94 0.84
CA LEU A 743 21.37 -2.27 0.38
C LEU A 743 20.40 -2.80 -0.67
N ALA A 744 19.09 -2.63 -0.46
CA ALA A 744 18.08 -3.02 -1.45
C ALA A 744 18.27 -2.29 -2.79
N GLU A 745 18.60 -0.99 -2.76
CA GLU A 745 18.87 -0.20 -3.97
C GLU A 745 20.17 -0.64 -4.66
N GLN A 746 21.27 -0.82 -3.92
CA GLN A 746 22.56 -1.24 -4.47
C GLN A 746 22.52 -2.68 -5.01
N LEU A 747 21.82 -3.59 -4.33
CA LEU A 747 21.62 -4.96 -4.81
C LEU A 747 20.70 -4.99 -6.04
N GLY A 748 19.68 -4.12 -6.08
CA GLY A 748 18.76 -4.00 -7.21
C GLY A 748 19.37 -3.37 -8.47
N SER A 749 20.41 -2.54 -8.33
CA SER A 749 21.10 -1.92 -9.47
C SER A 749 22.08 -2.85 -10.18
N GLY A 750 22.53 -3.93 -9.51
CA GLY A 750 23.54 -4.86 -10.03
C GLY A 750 24.97 -4.32 -9.96
N GLU A 751 25.20 -3.22 -9.25
CA GLU A 751 26.54 -2.67 -8.95
C GLU A 751 27.10 -3.27 -7.64
N PRO A 752 28.42 -3.31 -7.43
CA PRO A 752 29.01 -3.78 -6.17
C PRO A 752 28.49 -3.02 -4.94
N VAL A 753 28.15 -3.76 -3.88
CA VAL A 753 27.71 -3.18 -2.62
C VAL A 753 28.89 -2.52 -1.93
N THR A 754 28.73 -1.27 -1.53
CA THR A 754 29.81 -0.50 -0.91
C THR A 754 29.80 -0.66 0.62
N VAL A 755 30.89 -1.18 1.17
CA VAL A 755 31.14 -1.27 2.62
C VAL A 755 32.37 -0.44 2.96
N THR A 756 32.45 0.16 4.15
CA THR A 756 33.58 1.04 4.50
C THR A 756 34.83 0.25 4.88
N HIS A 757 34.70 -0.84 5.63
CA HIS A 757 35.81 -1.71 6.01
C HIS A 757 35.30 -3.15 6.27
N PRO A 758 36.07 -4.21 6.01
CA PRO A 758 35.65 -5.60 6.27
C PRO A 758 35.24 -5.86 7.72
N ASP A 759 36.02 -5.37 8.68
CA ASP A 759 35.73 -5.54 10.11
C ASP A 759 34.82 -4.46 10.72
N VAL A 760 34.16 -3.62 9.91
CA VAL A 760 33.28 -2.58 10.46
C VAL A 760 32.03 -3.22 11.08
N ALA A 761 31.79 -2.94 12.36
CA ALA A 761 30.70 -3.54 13.13
C ALA A 761 29.86 -2.48 13.85
N ARG A 762 28.58 -2.79 14.02
CA ARG A 762 27.59 -1.84 14.53
C ARG A 762 26.59 -2.54 15.44
N PHE A 763 26.15 -1.86 16.50
CA PHE A 763 24.96 -2.25 17.22
C PHE A 763 23.72 -1.93 16.40
N PHE A 764 22.80 -2.89 16.32
CA PHE A 764 21.53 -2.75 15.62
C PHE A 764 20.36 -2.95 16.56
N MET A 765 19.30 -2.21 16.28
CA MET A 765 18.01 -2.34 16.93
C MET A 765 16.88 -2.14 15.94
N THR A 766 15.69 -2.66 16.26
CA THR A 766 14.49 -2.43 15.47
C THR A 766 13.87 -1.05 15.76
N VAL A 767 12.96 -0.61 14.91
CA VAL A 767 12.19 0.62 15.13
C VAL A 767 11.33 0.51 16.40
N GLU A 768 10.77 -0.67 16.67
CA GLU A 768 10.01 -0.98 17.89
C GLU A 768 10.88 -0.95 19.13
N GLU A 769 12.08 -1.53 19.09
CA GLU A 769 13.05 -1.46 20.19
C GLU A 769 13.43 -0.02 20.49
N ALA A 770 13.59 0.81 19.46
CA ALA A 770 13.96 2.22 19.60
C ALA A 770 12.84 3.03 20.25
N VAL A 771 11.60 2.88 19.76
CA VAL A 771 10.45 3.57 20.36
C VAL A 771 10.11 3.02 21.73
N GLY A 772 10.23 1.71 21.93
CA GLY A 772 10.06 1.07 23.23
C GLY A 772 11.07 1.58 24.26
N LEU A 773 12.34 1.76 23.89
CA LEU A 773 13.34 2.39 24.77
C LEU A 773 12.95 3.83 25.15
N VAL A 774 12.44 4.62 24.20
CA VAL A 774 11.98 6.00 24.46
C VAL A 774 10.83 6.01 25.48
N LEU A 775 9.84 5.15 25.28
CA LEU A 775 8.68 5.03 26.16
C LEU A 775 9.05 4.49 27.54
N GLY A 776 9.91 3.47 27.60
CA GLY A 776 10.44 2.92 28.85
C GLY A 776 11.28 3.93 29.62
N ALA A 777 12.13 4.70 28.93
CA ALA A 777 12.90 5.79 29.54
C ALA A 777 11.99 6.87 30.12
N ALA A 778 10.91 7.23 29.43
CA ALA A 778 9.93 8.19 29.93
C ALA A 778 9.29 7.75 31.25
N GLN A 779 9.17 6.46 31.51
CA GLN A 779 8.67 5.90 32.76
C GLN A 779 9.77 5.81 33.84
N LEU A 780 10.92 5.22 33.49
CA LEU A 780 12.01 4.87 34.41
C LEU A 780 12.79 6.09 34.91
N ALA A 781 12.81 7.18 34.14
CA ALA A 781 13.60 8.37 34.45
C ALA A 781 13.19 9.01 35.78
N THR A 782 14.20 9.36 36.57
CA THR A 782 14.08 10.21 37.76
C THR A 782 14.72 11.59 37.53
N GLY A 783 15.59 11.72 36.52
CA GLY A 783 16.16 12.95 36.00
C GLY A 783 17.67 12.85 35.77
N GLY A 784 18.12 13.23 34.58
CA GLY A 784 19.52 13.33 34.19
C GLY A 784 20.15 12.03 33.66
N GLU A 785 19.40 10.93 33.61
CA GLU A 785 19.88 9.66 33.09
C GLU A 785 19.96 9.66 31.56
N VAL A 786 20.86 8.82 31.04
CA VAL A 786 20.90 8.43 29.64
C VAL A 786 20.64 6.93 29.58
N PHE A 787 19.51 6.55 28.97
CA PHE A 787 19.11 5.15 28.86
C PHE A 787 19.62 4.53 27.56
N VAL A 788 20.09 3.29 27.65
CA VAL A 788 20.58 2.51 26.52
C VAL A 788 20.00 1.11 26.57
N LEU A 789 19.57 0.60 25.43
CA LEU A 789 19.13 -0.79 25.30
C LEU A 789 20.35 -1.71 25.24
N ASP A 790 20.32 -2.79 26.01
CA ASP A 790 21.25 -3.91 25.86
C ASP A 790 20.96 -4.65 24.55
N MET A 791 21.65 -4.23 23.48
CA MET A 791 21.48 -4.75 22.11
C MET A 791 22.26 -6.04 21.84
N GLY A 792 22.90 -6.65 22.86
CA GLY A 792 23.80 -7.78 22.67
C GLY A 792 25.09 -7.38 21.94
N ASP A 793 25.65 -8.32 21.18
CA ASP A 793 26.90 -8.11 20.45
C ASP A 793 26.71 -7.26 19.18
N GLU A 794 27.78 -6.61 18.74
CA GLU A 794 27.80 -5.88 17.48
C GLU A 794 27.75 -6.82 16.27
N VAL A 795 27.15 -6.35 15.17
CA VAL A 795 27.05 -7.12 13.92
C VAL A 795 27.95 -6.48 12.88
N ARG A 796 28.80 -7.28 12.23
CA ARG A 796 29.62 -6.82 11.10
C ARG A 796 28.74 -6.48 9.91
N ILE A 797 29.02 -5.36 9.25
CA ILE A 797 28.24 -4.90 8.10
C ILE A 797 28.33 -5.90 6.95
N VAL A 798 29.50 -6.51 6.73
CA VAL A 798 29.69 -7.57 5.72
C VAL A 798 28.73 -8.74 5.96
N ASP A 799 28.66 -9.25 7.19
CA ASP A 799 27.76 -10.36 7.53
C ASP A 799 26.30 -9.98 7.31
N LEU A 800 25.93 -8.74 7.64
CA LEU A 800 24.58 -8.22 7.43
C LEU A 800 24.23 -8.13 5.93
N VAL A 801 25.16 -7.71 5.07
CA VAL A 801 24.98 -7.65 3.61
C VAL A 801 24.71 -9.04 3.04
N HIS A 802 25.52 -10.03 3.42
CA HIS A 802 25.33 -11.43 2.98
C HIS A 802 23.99 -11.99 3.45
N LYS A 803 23.66 -11.84 4.74
CA LYS A 803 22.37 -12.29 5.29
C LYS A 803 21.19 -11.61 4.60
N PHE A 804 21.31 -10.33 4.27
CA PHE A 804 20.28 -9.59 3.56
C PHE A 804 20.09 -10.14 2.14
N ALA A 805 21.15 -10.32 1.36
CA ALA A 805 21.08 -10.90 0.01
C ALA A 805 20.44 -12.30 0.01
N GLN A 806 20.83 -13.16 0.96
CA GLN A 806 20.25 -14.49 1.15
C GLN A 806 18.74 -14.42 1.46
N SER A 807 18.32 -13.55 2.37
CA SER A 807 16.92 -13.42 2.78
C SER A 807 15.99 -12.97 1.64
N VAL A 808 16.52 -12.24 0.65
CA VAL A 808 15.76 -11.81 -0.54
C VAL A 808 15.94 -12.74 -1.76
N ASN A 809 16.61 -13.88 -1.59
CA ASN A 809 16.95 -14.86 -2.65
C ASN A 809 17.77 -14.26 -3.81
N MET A 810 18.73 -13.37 -3.49
CA MET A 810 19.72 -12.85 -4.42
C MET A 810 21.07 -13.60 -4.26
N PRO A 811 21.89 -13.67 -5.32
CA PRO A 811 23.25 -14.19 -5.20
C PRO A 811 24.08 -13.35 -4.24
N ASP A 812 25.13 -13.95 -3.66
CA ASP A 812 26.06 -13.21 -2.79
C ASP A 812 26.65 -12.02 -3.56
N PRO A 813 26.52 -10.80 -3.01
CA PRO A 813 26.96 -9.61 -3.71
C PRO A 813 28.47 -9.47 -3.67
N GLU A 814 29.02 -8.91 -4.74
CA GLU A 814 30.37 -8.35 -4.72
C GLU A 814 30.38 -7.15 -3.76
N ILE A 815 31.30 -7.15 -2.80
CA ILE A 815 31.47 -6.05 -1.85
C ILE A 815 32.72 -5.27 -2.22
N ARG A 816 32.58 -3.96 -2.42
CA ARG A 816 33.71 -3.04 -2.61
C ARG A 816 33.98 -2.25 -1.34
N PHE A 817 35.22 -2.29 -0.86
CA PHE A 817 35.64 -1.58 0.35
C PHE A 817 36.08 -0.15 0.06
N THR A 818 35.36 0.81 0.60
CA THR A 818 35.57 2.25 0.32
C THR A 818 36.53 2.95 1.28
N GLY A 819 36.98 2.27 2.33
CA GLY A 819 37.70 2.87 3.46
C GLY A 819 36.76 3.54 4.47
N LEU A 820 37.25 3.71 5.70
CA LEU A 820 36.52 4.44 6.73
C LEU A 820 36.39 5.93 6.34
N ARG A 821 35.19 6.48 6.56
CA ARG A 821 34.93 7.90 6.32
C ARG A 821 35.44 8.74 7.49
N ALA A 822 35.66 10.04 7.26
CA ALA A 822 36.07 10.95 8.32
C ALA A 822 35.08 10.91 9.51
N GLY A 823 35.60 10.66 10.71
CA GLY A 823 34.82 10.54 11.95
C GLY A 823 34.11 9.20 12.13
N GLU A 824 34.25 8.25 11.22
CA GLU A 824 33.69 6.90 11.35
C GLU A 824 34.62 5.97 12.15
N LYS A 825 34.05 5.19 13.07
CA LYS A 825 34.78 4.19 13.86
C LYS A 825 34.65 2.79 13.27
N MET A 826 35.58 1.91 13.62
CA MET A 826 35.46 0.47 13.39
C MET A 826 34.30 -0.14 14.17
N SER A 827 34.22 0.18 15.47
CA SER A 827 33.16 -0.24 16.39
C SER A 827 32.72 0.97 17.23
N GLU A 828 31.45 0.98 17.63
CA GLU A 828 30.91 2.00 18.54
C GLU A 828 30.91 1.48 19.99
N THR A 829 30.81 2.39 20.94
CA THR A 829 30.69 2.08 22.38
C THR A 829 29.33 2.56 22.87
N LEU A 830 28.69 1.80 23.76
CA LEU A 830 27.39 2.18 24.34
C LEU A 830 27.54 3.16 25.51
N PHE A 831 28.64 3.01 26.25
CA PHE A 831 29.04 3.84 27.38
C PHE A 831 30.52 4.20 27.21
N SER A 832 30.87 5.45 27.55
CA SER A 832 32.27 5.84 27.61
C SER A 832 32.97 5.14 28.78
N ALA A 833 34.29 5.03 28.72
CA ALA A 833 35.09 4.49 29.83
C ALA A 833 34.90 5.29 31.14
N ASP A 834 34.55 6.57 31.03
CA ASP A 834 34.31 7.48 32.15
C ASP A 834 32.83 7.51 32.60
N GLU A 835 31.95 6.68 32.03
CA GLU A 835 30.53 6.60 32.38
C GLU A 835 30.23 5.36 33.22
N ASP A 836 29.91 5.57 34.49
CA ASP A 836 29.29 4.54 35.31
C ASP A 836 27.84 4.33 34.86
N TYR A 837 27.42 3.06 34.77
CA TYR A 837 26.05 2.69 34.44
C TYR A 837 25.51 1.62 35.39
N THR A 838 24.19 1.60 35.51
CA THR A 838 23.45 0.65 36.35
C THR A 838 22.33 -0.01 35.56
N ARG A 839 21.89 -1.18 36.04
CA ARG A 839 20.68 -1.82 35.52
C ARG A 839 19.45 -1.13 36.05
N THR A 840 18.50 -0.88 35.17
CA THR A 840 17.18 -0.36 35.57
C THR A 840 16.27 -1.48 36.07
N ALA A 841 15.05 -1.13 36.47
CA ALA A 841 14.01 -2.12 36.75
C ALA A 841 13.68 -3.01 35.52
N HIS A 842 13.95 -2.52 34.31
CA HIS A 842 13.83 -3.31 33.09
C HIS A 842 15.15 -4.06 32.82
N PRO A 843 15.13 -5.40 32.64
CA PRO A 843 16.35 -6.23 32.59
C PRO A 843 17.27 -5.91 31.41
N LYS A 844 16.74 -5.29 30.36
CA LYS A 844 17.45 -4.94 29.13
C LYS A 844 17.67 -3.44 28.93
N ILE A 845 17.27 -2.59 29.87
CA ILE A 845 17.57 -1.16 29.81
C ILE A 845 18.62 -0.85 30.88
N LEU A 846 19.70 -0.22 30.43
CA LEU A 846 20.79 0.29 31.25
C LEU A 846 20.66 1.82 31.34
N ALA A 847 21.10 2.40 32.44
CA ALA A 847 21.08 3.85 32.65
C ALA A 847 22.43 4.35 33.15
N THR A 848 22.91 5.45 32.59
CA THR A 848 24.07 6.16 33.15
C THR A 848 23.74 6.77 34.51
N ASN A 849 24.72 6.84 35.39
CA ASN A 849 24.60 7.67 36.58
C ASN A 849 24.59 9.16 36.19
N PRO A 850 23.82 10.03 36.88
CA PRO A 850 23.80 11.46 36.60
C PRO A 850 25.21 12.10 36.76
N VAL A 851 25.61 12.93 35.80
CA VAL A 851 26.94 13.55 35.75
C VAL A 851 27.16 14.56 36.90
N SER A 852 28.39 14.63 37.40
CA SER A 852 28.81 15.59 38.44
C SER A 852 28.61 17.06 38.03
N ARG A 853 28.11 17.88 38.97
CA ARG A 853 27.71 19.28 38.73
C ARG A 853 28.84 20.23 38.31
N THR A 854 30.10 19.87 38.52
CA THR A 854 31.27 20.72 38.25
C THR A 854 31.53 20.99 36.76
N GLY A 855 31.17 20.06 35.85
CA GLY A 855 31.34 20.25 34.40
C GLY A 855 30.31 21.21 33.75
N ILE A 856 29.16 21.39 34.38
CA ILE A 856 28.02 22.15 33.83
C ILE A 856 28.31 23.65 33.73
N ALA A 857 29.04 24.23 34.69
CA ALA A 857 29.36 25.65 34.70
C ALA A 857 30.34 26.05 33.58
N ALA A 858 31.30 25.17 33.28
CA ALA A 858 32.23 25.34 32.17
C ALA A 858 31.50 25.24 30.82
N LEU A 859 30.61 24.26 30.66
CA LEU A 859 29.76 24.09 29.49
C LEU A 859 28.94 25.37 29.18
N ARG A 860 28.20 25.89 30.16
CA ARG A 860 27.34 27.09 29.98
C ARG A 860 28.10 28.33 29.53
N ARG A 861 29.38 28.47 29.89
CA ARG A 861 30.23 29.58 29.46
C ARG A 861 30.68 29.48 28.01
N GLU A 862 30.90 28.28 27.50
CA GLU A 862 31.43 28.06 26.14
C GLU A 862 30.33 27.95 25.07
N LEU A 863 29.10 27.55 25.44
CA LEU A 863 27.97 27.44 24.50
C LEU A 863 27.71 28.73 23.69
N PRO A 864 27.70 29.95 24.25
CA PRO A 864 27.51 31.18 23.46
C PRO A 864 28.57 31.37 22.37
N ARG A 865 29.83 30.97 22.62
CA ARG A 865 30.90 31.04 21.62
C ARG A 865 30.69 30.02 20.51
N LEU A 866 30.31 28.80 20.88
CA LEU A 866 29.96 27.75 19.93
C LEU A 866 28.80 28.18 19.02
N TYR A 867 27.74 28.76 19.57
CA TYR A 867 26.60 29.26 18.81
C TYR A 867 26.96 30.44 17.91
N ALA A 868 27.80 31.35 18.39
CA ALA A 868 28.28 32.46 17.58
C ALA A 868 29.12 31.97 16.39
N ALA A 869 29.98 30.97 16.58
CA ALA A 869 30.75 30.34 15.49
C ALA A 869 29.82 29.66 14.47
N ALA A 870 28.89 28.83 14.93
CA ALA A 870 27.93 28.16 14.06
C ALA A 870 27.01 29.14 13.34
N GLY A 871 26.57 30.22 14.00
CA GLY A 871 25.73 31.27 13.44
C GLY A 871 26.41 32.09 12.34
N ARG A 872 27.73 32.27 12.42
CA ARG A 872 28.54 32.87 11.34
C ARG A 872 28.85 31.90 10.20
N ASN A 873 28.38 30.65 10.28
CA ASN A 873 28.72 29.57 9.36
C ASN A 873 30.23 29.31 9.25
N ASP A 874 30.95 29.40 10.38
CA ASP A 874 32.39 29.17 10.46
C ASP A 874 32.68 27.73 10.94
N PRO A 875 32.95 26.78 10.01
CA PRO A 875 33.10 25.36 10.37
C PRO A 875 34.33 25.08 11.23
N ASP A 876 35.43 25.79 11.01
CA ASP A 876 36.69 25.59 11.72
C ASP A 876 36.58 26.12 13.15
N ALA A 877 36.06 27.34 13.33
CA ALA A 877 35.80 27.86 14.67
C ALA A 877 34.75 27.03 15.42
N THR A 878 33.78 26.46 14.71
CA THR A 878 32.79 25.55 15.29
C THR A 878 33.46 24.27 15.82
N ARG A 879 34.32 23.62 15.02
CA ARG A 879 35.06 22.43 15.46
C ARG A 879 36.02 22.71 16.62
N GLN A 880 36.74 23.81 16.56
CA GLN A 880 37.62 24.23 17.67
C GLN A 880 36.81 24.47 18.95
N SER A 881 35.62 25.05 18.84
CA SER A 881 34.73 25.25 19.98
C SER A 881 34.19 23.91 20.50
N LEU A 882 33.79 22.99 19.63
CA LEU A 882 33.39 21.63 20.02
C LEU A 882 34.52 20.91 20.79
N ALA A 883 35.76 20.98 20.33
CA ALA A 883 36.91 20.33 20.97
C ALA A 883 37.25 20.88 22.35
N ARG A 884 36.89 22.15 22.64
CA ARG A 884 37.05 22.72 23.99
C ARG A 884 35.99 22.23 24.97
N VAL A 885 34.81 21.90 24.47
CA VAL A 885 33.64 21.57 25.32
C VAL A 885 33.45 20.06 25.46
N ILE A 886 33.84 19.29 24.45
CA ILE A 886 33.75 17.83 24.43
C ILE A 886 35.16 17.24 24.53
N PRO A 887 35.52 16.66 25.70
CA PRO A 887 36.76 15.91 25.86
C PRO A 887 36.86 14.79 24.82
N GLY A 888 38.05 14.61 24.23
CA GLY A 888 38.31 13.56 23.24
C GLY A 888 37.89 13.89 21.80
N PHE A 889 37.16 14.99 21.55
CA PHE A 889 36.82 15.40 20.19
C PHE A 889 38.01 16.11 19.51
N PRO A 890 38.41 15.71 18.28
CA PRO A 890 39.55 16.30 17.58
C PRO A 890 39.26 17.74 17.13
N ALA A 891 40.18 18.67 17.44
CA ALA A 891 40.06 20.08 17.05
C ALA A 891 40.28 20.34 15.56
N ALA A 892 41.07 19.50 14.89
CA ALA A 892 41.28 19.56 13.45
C ALA A 892 40.28 18.66 12.72
N ALA A 893 39.83 19.07 11.53
CA ALA A 893 39.08 18.18 10.67
C ALA A 893 39.94 16.96 10.31
N VAL A 894 39.41 15.76 10.51
CA VAL A 894 40.04 14.55 9.99
C VAL A 894 39.97 14.63 8.47
N THR A 895 41.10 14.92 7.82
CA THR A 895 41.20 14.85 6.36
C THR A 895 40.91 13.42 5.95
N ALA A 896 39.77 13.20 5.30
CA ALA A 896 39.57 11.96 4.56
C ALA A 896 40.69 11.88 3.51
N PRO A 897 41.29 10.70 3.27
CA PRO A 897 42.09 10.51 2.08
C PRO A 897 41.26 10.96 0.87
N GLY A 898 41.90 11.68 -0.07
CA GLY A 898 41.24 12.30 -1.20
C GLY A 898 40.40 11.33 -2.05
N THR A 899 39.52 11.89 -2.86
CA THR A 899 38.82 11.27 -4.02
C THR A 899 39.13 9.80 -4.29
N LEU A 900 38.12 8.93 -4.14
CA LEU A 900 37.97 7.58 -4.72
C LEU A 900 39.21 7.07 -5.47
N VAL A 901 40.22 6.68 -4.70
CA VAL A 901 41.20 5.66 -5.11
C VAL A 901 40.93 4.53 -4.16
N ASP A 902 40.62 3.35 -4.69
CA ASP A 902 40.39 2.13 -3.91
C ASP A 902 41.47 2.01 -2.83
N PRO A 903 41.15 2.24 -1.53
CA PRO A 903 42.15 2.11 -0.49
C PRO A 903 42.50 0.64 -0.23
N TYR A 904 41.71 -0.28 -0.79
CA TYR A 904 41.92 -1.71 -0.79
C TYR A 904 42.00 -2.20 -2.24
N PRO A 905 42.97 -3.07 -2.61
CA PRO A 905 42.97 -3.73 -3.92
C PRO A 905 41.66 -4.48 -4.17
N ASP A 906 41.28 -4.67 -5.44
CA ASP A 906 40.16 -5.54 -5.88
C ASP A 906 40.29 -6.99 -5.37
N ASP A 907 41.44 -7.36 -4.80
CA ASP A 907 41.80 -8.67 -4.28
C ASP A 907 41.55 -8.84 -2.76
N PHE A 908 40.89 -7.88 -2.09
CA PHE A 908 40.63 -7.90 -0.64
C PHE A 908 39.36 -8.63 -0.23
#